data_AF-A0A3L6MX15-F1
#
_entry.id   AF-A0A3L6MX15-F1
#
_cell.length_a   1.000
_cell.length_b   1.000
_cell.length_c   1.000
_cell.angle_alpha   90.00
_cell.angle_beta   90.00
_cell.angle_gamma   90.00
#
_symmetry.space_group_name_H-M   'P 1'
#
loop_
_entity.id
_entity.type
_entity.pdbx_description
1 polymer ?
#
loop_
_entity_poly.entity_id
_entity_poly.type
_entity_poly.pdbx_seq_one_letter_code
_entity_poly.pdbx_strand_id
1 'polypeptide(L)'
;MAGGGGPSSGTVEPPLSQAYGYGIVVGLGFLFALGMIFTTWVLKRYNHEKQTSEMFNTAGRTVKSGLVASAVVSSWTWAATLLQSSGVAYRYGVSGPFWYASGATVQIILFATIAIELKRRAPNAHTFLEVIRARYGRITHCVYICFGLFTNILVTAMLLTGGSAVVTSLTGMHTAAACFLLPLGVVLYTMFGGIKATFLTDYVHTVIILVIILIFALTAYATGSELGSPGEVYDALTKAAKSHPVDGNAEGSYLTMRSREGIIFFVINIVGNFGTVFMDNGYYNKAIAAHPVAALPGYIIGGLSWFAIPWLCATTMGLSALALETNPAFPTYPNRMDPADVSAGLVLPYAAVGLLGKTGAICTLIMIFMAVTSATSAQLIAVSSIFTYDVYQTYINPQASGSRLIGVSHTTVCLYGVIMASFSVGLHYAGISMGWLYLWMGVMISAAVIPATLTLLWKRQNWIAAAVSPVLGLFCALIAWTVTCAKEFDGVLSVDNLGSNNPMLAGNVVALLSPLIFVPLFTFGFGSDSYDWASMAAIKQADDTSDSNGDSEIAVVTSFAVAPEEDMAKLNRASKIAKTMTVCMTIAFLILWPMPMYGTSYVFSKPFFTGWVVVGILWLFCSSIAVGLFPLWEGRQSLVRVFKVTINLAYSAPINPSGASPILSEAQVWNGLKRKVRKAHEFVAPILECEVLSEEDKEVGTKVTRQVTFDKEARGSNDTVVKEVVYEFAPTRVDFYQPDGSKIFNIVSVDQGGNLILTFAFEWWHPQVEAESEEAKQLREKYFKMAKGAVEGTINAIRKFVKQDEL
;
A
#
# COMPACT_ATOMS: atom_id res chain seq x y z
N MET A 1 -3.81 -42.67 21.95
CA MET A 1 -2.89 -42.22 23.01
C MET A 1 -1.46 -42.41 22.51
N ALA A 2 -0.86 -41.32 22.02
CA ALA A 2 0.57 -41.14 21.82
C ALA A 2 0.72 -39.61 21.87
N GLY A 3 1.09 -39.10 23.04
CA GLY A 3 1.24 -37.66 23.27
C GLY A 3 2.47 -37.15 22.53
N GLY A 4 2.25 -36.47 21.41
CA GLY A 4 3.22 -35.54 20.86
C GLY A 4 3.24 -34.33 21.79
N GLY A 5 4.37 -34.12 22.47
CA GLY A 5 4.54 -33.03 23.41
C GLY A 5 4.23 -31.69 22.76
N GLY A 6 3.19 -31.02 23.26
CA GLY A 6 3.24 -29.57 23.35
C GLY A 6 4.47 -29.16 24.17
N PRO A 7 4.93 -27.90 24.07
CA PRO A 7 6.19 -27.48 24.66
C PRO A 7 6.21 -27.81 26.16
N SER A 8 7.02 -28.80 26.56
CA SER A 8 7.17 -29.20 27.95
C SER A 8 8.59 -28.93 28.43
N SER A 9 8.64 -28.30 29.61
CA SER A 9 9.71 -28.26 30.61
C SER A 9 10.89 -27.30 30.42
N GLY A 10 10.56 -26.01 30.34
CA GLY A 10 11.47 -24.89 30.56
C GLY A 10 10.78 -23.55 30.29
N THR A 11 9.52 -23.38 30.73
CA THR A 11 8.70 -22.23 30.31
C THR A 11 9.24 -20.94 30.88
N VAL A 12 9.89 -20.15 30.02
CA VAL A 12 10.20 -18.74 30.27
C VAL A 12 8.91 -18.06 30.74
N GLU A 13 8.91 -17.54 31.97
CA GLU A 13 7.74 -16.87 32.51
C GLU A 13 7.44 -15.61 31.69
N PRO A 14 6.18 -15.39 31.26
CA PRO A 14 5.83 -14.22 30.48
C PRO A 14 6.20 -12.92 31.23
N PRO A 15 6.96 -12.00 30.62
CA PRO A 15 7.39 -10.75 31.27
C PRO A 15 6.23 -9.78 31.55
N LEU A 16 5.10 -9.95 30.86
CA LEU A 16 3.89 -9.14 30.99
C LEU A 16 2.71 -10.02 31.40
N SER A 17 1.73 -9.42 32.08
CA SER A 17 0.47 -10.10 32.38
C SER A 17 -0.42 -10.20 31.13
N GLN A 18 -1.39 -11.12 31.16
CA GLN A 18 -2.35 -11.28 30.06
C GLN A 18 -3.14 -10.00 29.76
N ALA A 19 -3.29 -9.10 30.73
CA ALA A 19 -3.94 -7.80 30.53
C ALA A 19 -3.27 -6.95 29.45
N TYR A 20 -1.93 -7.01 29.33
CA TYR A 20 -1.21 -6.34 28.23
C TYR A 20 -1.55 -6.97 26.88
N GLY A 21 -1.65 -8.31 26.83
CA GLY A 21 -2.01 -9.05 25.62
C GLY A 21 -3.40 -8.64 25.11
N TYR A 22 -4.43 -8.78 25.94
CA TYR A 22 -5.79 -8.37 25.57
C TYR A 22 -5.91 -6.85 25.34
N GLY A 23 -5.23 -6.03 26.16
CA GLY A 23 -5.26 -4.57 26.04
C GLY A 23 -4.69 -4.06 24.72
N ILE A 24 -3.58 -4.63 24.25
CA ILE A 24 -3.00 -4.26 22.95
C ILE A 24 -3.78 -4.91 21.81
N VAL A 25 -4.00 -6.22 21.85
CA VAL A 25 -4.64 -6.93 20.73
C VAL A 25 -6.07 -6.43 20.49
N VAL A 26 -6.86 -6.32 21.56
CA VAL A 26 -8.27 -5.90 21.46
C VAL A 26 -8.39 -4.39 21.59
N GLY A 27 -7.85 -3.80 22.65
CA GLY A 27 -8.01 -2.37 22.93
C GLY A 27 -7.38 -1.48 21.86
N LEU A 28 -6.10 -1.67 21.54
CA LEU A 28 -5.45 -0.92 20.47
C LEU A 28 -6.06 -1.26 19.10
N GLY A 29 -6.45 -2.51 18.85
CA GLY A 29 -7.16 -2.91 17.64
C GLY A 29 -8.47 -2.16 17.40
N PHE A 30 -9.30 -2.02 18.43
CA PHE A 30 -10.53 -1.23 18.36
C PHE A 30 -10.25 0.27 18.26
N LEU A 31 -9.22 0.79 18.95
CA LEU A 31 -8.82 2.19 18.83
C LEU A 31 -8.43 2.55 17.39
N PHE A 32 -7.62 1.69 16.75
CA PHE A 32 -7.28 1.84 15.34
C PHE A 32 -8.53 1.76 14.46
N ALA A 33 -9.44 0.82 14.74
CA ALA A 33 -10.64 0.68 13.94
C ALA A 33 -11.55 1.92 14.01
N LEU A 34 -11.77 2.45 15.22
CA LEU A 34 -12.51 3.70 15.42
C LEU A 34 -11.81 4.89 14.77
N GLY A 35 -10.48 4.99 14.90
CA GLY A 35 -9.68 6.04 14.26
C GLY A 35 -9.80 6.02 12.73
N MET A 36 -9.91 4.84 12.13
CA MET A 36 -10.08 4.70 10.68
C MET A 36 -11.49 4.96 10.21
N ILE A 37 -12.51 4.53 10.95
CA ILE A 37 -13.90 4.91 10.68
C ILE A 37 -14.03 6.44 10.73
N PHE A 38 -13.41 7.06 11.74
CA PHE A 38 -13.36 8.52 11.86
C PHE A 38 -12.63 9.17 10.68
N THR A 39 -11.46 8.64 10.28
CA THR A 39 -10.71 9.13 9.12
C THR A 39 -11.56 9.07 7.85
N THR A 40 -12.21 7.95 7.56
CA THR A 40 -13.10 7.80 6.40
C THR A 40 -14.25 8.80 6.45
N TRP A 41 -14.83 9.01 7.64
CA TRP A 41 -15.86 10.02 7.83
C TRP A 41 -15.33 11.44 7.54
N VAL A 42 -14.13 11.79 8.02
CA VAL A 42 -13.47 13.07 7.74
C VAL A 42 -13.24 13.25 6.23
N LEU A 43 -12.70 12.24 5.55
CA LEU A 43 -12.45 12.29 4.11
C LEU A 43 -13.76 12.47 3.32
N LYS A 44 -14.83 11.77 3.72
CA LYS A 44 -16.16 11.93 3.12
C LYS A 44 -16.73 13.33 3.35
N ARG A 45 -16.58 13.87 4.57
CA ARG A 45 -17.20 15.13 5.00
C ARG A 45 -16.48 16.38 4.48
N TYR A 46 -15.16 16.37 4.46
CA TYR A 46 -14.32 17.54 4.18
C TYR A 46 -13.58 17.49 2.85
N ASN A 47 -13.32 16.30 2.30
CA ASN A 47 -12.72 16.16 0.97
C ASN A 47 -13.74 15.81 -0.13
N HIS A 48 -15.04 15.80 0.19
CA HIS A 48 -16.12 15.48 -0.74
C HIS A 48 -15.94 14.12 -1.46
N GLU A 49 -15.30 13.16 -0.80
CA GLU A 49 -15.02 11.84 -1.38
C GLU A 49 -16.26 10.94 -1.35
N LYS A 50 -16.82 10.63 -2.53
CA LYS A 50 -17.86 9.61 -2.68
C LYS A 50 -17.25 8.21 -2.58
N GLN A 51 -17.83 7.36 -1.74
CA GLN A 51 -17.40 5.97 -1.54
C GLN A 51 -18.09 5.05 -2.54
N THR A 52 -17.58 4.99 -3.77
CA THR A 52 -17.97 4.01 -4.80
C THR A 52 -17.15 2.72 -4.66
N SER A 53 -17.53 1.65 -5.35
CA SER A 53 -16.71 0.42 -5.43
C SER A 53 -15.32 0.70 -5.98
N GLU A 54 -15.22 1.63 -6.93
CA GLU A 54 -13.96 2.09 -7.51
C GLU A 54 -13.09 2.80 -6.46
N MET A 55 -13.63 3.77 -5.73
CA MET A 55 -12.90 4.47 -4.66
C MET A 55 -12.44 3.50 -3.57
N PHE A 56 -13.30 2.54 -3.20
CA PHE A 56 -13.01 1.55 -2.16
C PHE A 56 -11.82 0.65 -2.53
N ASN A 57 -11.74 0.18 -3.77
CA ASN A 57 -10.72 -0.80 -4.18
C ASN A 57 -9.46 -0.18 -4.81
N THR A 58 -9.55 1.03 -5.38
CA THR A 58 -8.42 1.64 -6.11
C THR A 58 -8.00 3.01 -5.57
N ALA A 59 -8.66 3.55 -4.53
CA ALA A 59 -8.43 4.91 -4.03
C ALA A 59 -8.52 5.99 -5.13
N GLY A 60 -9.28 5.72 -6.19
CA GLY A 60 -9.36 6.56 -7.38
C GLY A 60 -8.02 6.75 -8.11
N ARG A 61 -7.01 5.91 -7.84
CA ARG A 61 -5.66 6.01 -8.42
C ARG A 61 -4.95 7.35 -8.15
N THR A 62 -5.22 7.95 -6.98
CA THR A 62 -4.78 9.32 -6.65
C THR A 62 -3.61 9.40 -5.66
N VAL A 63 -3.09 8.26 -5.19
CA VAL A 63 -2.10 8.26 -4.09
C VAL A 63 -0.73 8.77 -4.58
N LYS A 64 -0.17 9.75 -3.86
CA LYS A 64 1.11 10.40 -4.19
C LYS A 64 2.34 9.65 -3.65
N SER A 65 3.52 10.05 -4.11
CA SER A 65 4.76 9.26 -4.01
C SER A 65 5.16 8.95 -2.57
N GLY A 66 5.03 9.92 -1.65
CA GLY A 66 5.41 9.73 -0.25
C GLY A 66 4.52 8.70 0.44
N LEU A 67 3.20 8.84 0.29
CA LEU A 67 2.27 7.89 0.90
C LEU A 67 2.36 6.50 0.23
N VAL A 68 2.64 6.43 -1.07
CA VAL A 68 2.99 5.17 -1.76
C VAL A 68 4.25 4.56 -1.15
N ALA A 69 5.31 5.33 -0.94
CA ALA A 69 6.56 4.82 -0.36
C ALA A 69 6.35 4.26 1.06
N SER A 70 5.56 4.95 1.89
CA SER A 70 5.23 4.50 3.23
C SER A 70 4.37 3.23 3.22
N ALA A 71 3.36 3.16 2.35
CA ALA A 71 2.54 1.96 2.19
C ALA A 71 3.31 0.78 1.59
N VAL A 72 4.30 1.04 0.73
CA VAL A 72 5.28 0.05 0.30
C VAL A 72 6.08 -0.42 1.52
N VAL A 73 6.67 0.45 2.33
CA VAL A 73 7.40 -0.01 3.52
C VAL A 73 6.52 -0.85 4.45
N SER A 74 5.31 -0.38 4.78
CA SER A 74 4.36 -1.09 5.64
C SER A 74 3.97 -2.46 5.04
N SER A 75 3.71 -2.45 3.74
CA SER A 75 3.60 -3.58 2.81
C SER A 75 4.36 -4.83 3.13
N TRP A 76 5.67 -4.59 3.20
CA TRP A 76 6.69 -5.62 3.23
C TRP A 76 7.24 -5.81 4.65
N THR A 77 6.88 -4.94 5.60
CA THR A 77 7.27 -5.07 7.01
C THR A 77 6.27 -5.97 7.74
N TRP A 78 6.27 -7.25 7.36
CA TRP A 78 5.49 -8.29 8.02
C TRP A 78 6.04 -8.61 9.41
N ALA A 79 5.24 -9.30 10.23
CA ALA A 79 5.76 -9.93 11.44
C ALA A 79 6.94 -10.86 11.13
N ALA A 80 6.82 -11.68 10.07
CA ALA A 80 7.92 -12.52 9.60
C ALA A 80 9.18 -11.71 9.24
N THR A 81 9.04 -10.52 8.65
CA THR A 81 10.17 -9.64 8.32
C THR A 81 11.00 -9.26 9.53
N LEU A 82 10.41 -9.08 10.70
CA LEU A 82 11.14 -8.72 11.92
C LEU A 82 11.59 -9.97 12.68
N LEU A 83 10.73 -10.98 12.76
CA LEU A 83 10.94 -12.18 13.57
C LEU A 83 11.88 -13.17 12.87
N GLN A 84 11.65 -13.49 11.60
CA GLN A 84 12.45 -14.46 10.85
C GLN A 84 13.86 -13.93 10.56
N SER A 85 13.98 -12.65 10.19
CA SER A 85 15.27 -12.01 9.95
C SER A 85 16.14 -12.02 11.21
N SER A 86 15.56 -11.71 12.38
CA SER A 86 16.24 -11.80 13.68
C SER A 86 16.62 -13.25 14.02
N GLY A 87 15.73 -14.20 13.73
CA GLY A 87 15.99 -15.63 13.88
C GLY A 87 17.19 -16.12 13.08
N VAL A 88 17.30 -15.72 11.80
CA VAL A 88 18.47 -16.09 10.98
C VAL A 88 19.73 -15.33 11.39
N ALA A 89 19.62 -14.14 11.98
CA ALA A 89 20.76 -13.44 12.56
C ALA A 89 21.32 -14.17 13.79
N TYR A 90 20.44 -14.68 14.64
CA TYR A 90 20.84 -15.52 15.77
C TYR A 90 21.51 -16.82 15.30
N ARG A 91 21.03 -17.43 14.21
CA ARG A 91 21.62 -18.67 13.68
C ARG A 91 22.95 -18.45 12.94
N TYR A 92 23.03 -17.40 12.12
CA TYR A 92 24.09 -17.25 11.10
C TYR A 92 24.92 -15.96 11.26
N GLY A 93 24.66 -15.18 12.30
CA GLY A 93 25.34 -13.92 12.56
C GLY A 93 24.95 -12.82 11.56
N VAL A 94 25.88 -11.89 11.31
CA VAL A 94 25.69 -10.72 10.42
C VAL A 94 25.28 -11.07 8.98
N SER A 95 25.56 -12.30 8.53
CA SER A 95 25.16 -12.78 7.22
C SER A 95 23.63 -12.89 7.06
N GLY A 96 22.92 -13.32 8.11
CA GLY A 96 21.48 -13.55 8.07
C GLY A 96 20.65 -12.30 7.73
N PRO A 97 20.77 -11.20 8.52
CA PRO A 97 20.08 -9.94 8.26
C PRO A 97 20.33 -9.38 6.87
N PHE A 98 21.59 -9.43 6.43
CA PHE A 98 21.96 -8.87 5.13
C PHE A 98 21.35 -9.68 4.00
N TRP A 99 21.44 -11.01 4.05
CA TRP A 99 20.84 -11.89 3.05
C TRP A 99 19.32 -11.80 3.00
N TYR A 100 18.68 -11.65 4.17
CA TYR A 100 17.26 -11.38 4.25
C TYR A 100 16.90 -10.09 3.53
N ALA A 101 17.52 -8.97 3.95
CA ALA A 101 17.19 -7.63 3.50
C ALA A 101 17.54 -7.39 2.03
N SER A 102 18.74 -7.80 1.59
CA SER A 102 19.21 -7.62 0.21
C SER A 102 18.37 -8.43 -0.76
N GLY A 103 18.07 -9.69 -0.44
CA GLY A 103 17.21 -10.55 -1.24
C GLY A 103 15.84 -9.89 -1.46
N ALA A 104 15.13 -9.62 -0.37
CA ALA A 104 13.80 -9.01 -0.37
C ALA A 104 13.74 -7.66 -1.10
N THR A 105 14.70 -6.76 -0.85
CA THR A 105 14.73 -5.41 -1.46
C THR A 105 14.79 -5.47 -2.99
N VAL A 106 15.54 -6.44 -3.54
CA VAL A 106 15.61 -6.62 -5.00
C VAL A 106 14.26 -7.01 -5.59
N GLN A 107 13.46 -7.85 -4.90
CA GLN A 107 12.11 -8.17 -5.36
C GLN A 107 11.18 -6.96 -5.33
N ILE A 108 11.25 -6.10 -4.30
CA ILE A 108 10.46 -4.87 -4.22
C ILE A 108 10.74 -3.98 -5.44
N ILE A 109 12.03 -3.80 -5.76
CA ILE A 109 12.46 -2.94 -6.87
C ILE A 109 12.09 -3.58 -8.23
N LEU A 110 12.25 -4.89 -8.39
CA LEU A 110 11.80 -5.61 -9.58
C LEU A 110 10.29 -5.48 -9.78
N PHE A 111 9.52 -5.59 -8.70
CA PHE A 111 8.07 -5.43 -8.74
C PHE A 111 7.66 -4.03 -9.19
N ALA A 112 8.44 -2.99 -8.88
CA ALA A 112 8.19 -1.64 -9.39
C ALA A 112 8.14 -1.60 -10.93
N THR A 113 8.98 -2.40 -11.61
CA THR A 113 8.93 -2.53 -13.08
C THR A 113 7.61 -3.15 -13.53
N ILE A 114 7.16 -4.21 -12.85
CA ILE A 114 5.90 -4.89 -13.14
C ILE A 114 4.69 -3.97 -12.89
N ALA A 115 4.70 -3.21 -11.79
CA ALA A 115 3.68 -2.24 -11.44
C ALA A 115 3.51 -1.16 -12.53
N ILE A 116 4.61 -0.65 -13.09
CA ILE A 116 4.57 0.35 -14.18
C ILE A 116 4.04 -0.28 -15.47
N GLU A 117 4.49 -1.50 -15.80
CA GLU A 117 4.06 -2.20 -17.01
C GLU A 117 2.57 -2.57 -16.94
N LEU A 118 2.08 -2.95 -15.76
CA LEU A 118 0.65 -3.13 -15.48
C LEU A 118 -0.11 -1.84 -15.78
N LYS A 119 0.31 -0.70 -15.20
CA LYS A 119 -0.35 0.60 -15.42
C LYS A 119 -0.37 1.03 -16.88
N ARG A 120 0.70 0.74 -17.63
CA ARG A 120 0.79 1.10 -19.04
C ARG A 120 -0.11 0.24 -19.93
N ARG A 121 -0.34 -1.02 -19.57
CA ARG A 121 -1.03 -2.02 -20.42
C ARG A 121 -2.48 -2.25 -20.01
N ALA A 122 -2.79 -2.13 -18.72
CA ALA A 122 -4.09 -2.37 -18.12
C ALA A 122 -4.41 -1.28 -17.07
N PRO A 123 -4.56 0.00 -17.47
CA PRO A 123 -4.74 1.12 -16.53
C PRO A 123 -6.00 1.00 -15.66
N ASN A 124 -7.02 0.30 -16.16
CA ASN A 124 -8.34 0.16 -15.55
C ASN A 124 -8.52 -1.12 -14.73
N ALA A 125 -7.51 -2.00 -14.66
CA ALA A 125 -7.61 -3.23 -13.88
C ALA A 125 -7.74 -2.93 -12.37
N HIS A 126 -8.43 -3.82 -11.66
CA HIS A 126 -8.57 -3.87 -10.21
C HIS A 126 -7.65 -4.93 -9.60
N THR A 127 -7.42 -6.03 -10.33
CA THR A 127 -6.50 -7.10 -9.94
C THR A 127 -5.55 -7.46 -11.08
N PHE A 128 -4.42 -8.10 -10.77
CA PHE A 128 -3.54 -8.63 -11.82
C PHE A 128 -4.13 -9.87 -12.50
N LEU A 129 -5.13 -10.50 -11.90
CA LEU A 129 -5.78 -11.71 -12.42
C LEU A 129 -6.71 -11.36 -13.59
N GLU A 130 -7.36 -10.20 -13.56
CA GLU A 130 -8.11 -9.67 -14.71
C GLU A 130 -7.23 -9.50 -15.95
N VAL A 131 -5.96 -9.10 -15.76
CA VAL A 131 -4.97 -8.97 -16.83
C VAL A 131 -4.63 -10.34 -17.44
N ILE A 132 -4.48 -11.35 -16.60
CA ILE A 132 -4.24 -12.73 -17.02
C ILE A 132 -5.45 -13.26 -17.82
N ARG A 133 -6.67 -12.98 -17.33
CA ARG A 133 -7.91 -13.34 -18.03
C ARG A 133 -8.03 -12.63 -19.38
N ALA A 134 -7.76 -11.33 -19.42
CA ALA A 134 -7.86 -10.53 -20.64
C ALA A 134 -6.92 -11.04 -21.73
N ARG A 135 -5.74 -11.56 -21.34
CA ARG A 135 -4.76 -12.11 -22.28
C ARG A 135 -5.03 -13.55 -22.70
N TYR A 136 -5.31 -14.43 -21.74
CA TYR A 136 -5.28 -15.88 -21.97
C TYR A 136 -6.62 -16.58 -21.80
N GLY A 137 -7.64 -15.88 -21.31
CA GLY A 137 -8.96 -16.43 -21.07
C GLY A 137 -9.09 -17.23 -19.76
N ARG A 138 -10.16 -18.02 -19.69
CA ARG A 138 -10.68 -18.60 -18.44
C ARG A 138 -9.77 -19.63 -17.78
N ILE A 139 -9.15 -20.51 -18.56
CA ILE A 139 -8.34 -21.63 -18.01
C ILE A 139 -7.16 -21.07 -17.21
N THR A 140 -6.37 -20.21 -17.86
CA THR A 140 -5.22 -19.59 -17.24
C THR A 140 -5.63 -18.71 -16.07
N HIS A 141 -6.75 -17.98 -16.18
CA HIS A 141 -7.28 -17.21 -15.07
C HIS A 141 -7.53 -18.05 -13.82
N CYS A 142 -8.19 -19.22 -13.95
CA CYS A 142 -8.43 -20.12 -12.83
C CYS A 142 -7.13 -20.63 -12.18
N VAL A 143 -6.10 -20.96 -12.98
CA VAL A 143 -4.78 -21.37 -12.45
C VAL A 143 -4.21 -20.26 -11.56
N TYR A 144 -4.23 -19.02 -12.03
CA TYR A 144 -3.64 -17.91 -11.28
C TYR A 144 -4.50 -17.43 -10.11
N ILE A 145 -5.83 -17.59 -10.15
CA ILE A 145 -6.66 -17.44 -8.94
C ILE A 145 -6.19 -18.42 -7.86
N CYS A 146 -5.92 -19.68 -8.20
CA CYS A 146 -5.41 -20.66 -7.23
C CYS A 146 -4.06 -20.25 -6.64
N PHE A 147 -3.08 -19.86 -7.48
CA PHE A 147 -1.76 -19.41 -7.00
C PHE A 147 -1.84 -18.12 -6.18
N GLY A 148 -2.68 -17.17 -6.58
CA GLY A 148 -2.90 -15.92 -5.85
C GLY A 148 -3.52 -16.16 -4.47
N LEU A 149 -4.65 -16.89 -4.41
CA LEU A 149 -5.29 -17.22 -3.13
C LEU A 149 -4.39 -18.06 -2.23
N PHE A 150 -3.64 -19.02 -2.78
CA PHE A 150 -2.71 -19.81 -1.99
C PHE A 150 -1.59 -18.94 -1.39
N THR A 151 -1.09 -17.97 -2.16
CA THR A 151 -0.13 -16.98 -1.68
C THR A 151 -0.72 -16.17 -0.53
N ASN A 152 -1.94 -15.63 -0.70
CA ASN A 152 -2.59 -14.84 0.35
C ASN A 152 -2.83 -15.66 1.64
N ILE A 153 -3.25 -16.92 1.50
CA ILE A 153 -3.45 -17.86 2.62
C ILE A 153 -2.13 -18.09 3.35
N LEU A 154 -1.04 -18.38 2.63
CA LEU A 154 0.28 -18.59 3.22
C LEU A 154 0.77 -17.38 4.00
N VAL A 155 0.72 -16.19 3.39
CA VAL A 155 1.15 -14.96 4.04
C VAL A 155 0.32 -14.69 5.29
N THR A 156 -1.01 -14.82 5.20
CA THR A 156 -1.91 -14.62 6.35
C THR A 156 -1.64 -15.64 7.46
N ALA A 157 -1.38 -16.90 7.10
CA ALA A 157 -1.03 -17.94 8.07
C ALA A 157 0.24 -17.60 8.84
N MET A 158 1.30 -17.13 8.16
CA MET A 158 2.56 -16.73 8.80
C MET A 158 2.40 -15.53 9.75
N LEU A 159 1.57 -14.56 9.36
CA LEU A 159 1.28 -13.39 10.19
C LEU A 159 0.60 -13.79 11.50
N LEU A 160 -0.40 -14.66 11.41
CA LEU A 160 -1.17 -15.10 12.58
C LEU A 160 -0.38 -16.09 13.45
N THR A 161 0.39 -17.02 12.87
CA THR A 161 1.23 -17.95 13.67
C THR A 161 2.37 -17.22 14.36
N GLY A 162 3.08 -16.32 13.66
CA GLY A 162 4.15 -15.52 14.25
C GLY A 162 3.63 -14.51 15.27
N GLY A 163 2.56 -13.78 14.94
CA GLY A 163 1.94 -12.80 15.83
C GLY A 163 1.40 -13.43 17.13
N SER A 164 0.66 -14.54 17.01
CA SER A 164 0.12 -15.24 18.17
C SER A 164 1.21 -15.85 19.06
N ALA A 165 2.29 -16.38 18.48
CA ALA A 165 3.44 -16.89 19.24
C ALA A 165 4.09 -15.79 20.09
N VAL A 166 4.34 -14.61 19.52
CA VAL A 166 4.90 -13.47 20.25
C VAL A 166 3.97 -12.99 21.36
N VAL A 167 2.67 -12.83 21.06
CA VAL A 167 1.67 -12.40 22.05
C VAL A 167 1.61 -13.40 23.21
N THR A 168 1.60 -14.70 22.91
CA THR A 168 1.60 -15.78 23.92
C THR A 168 2.85 -15.72 24.76
N SER A 169 4.02 -15.68 24.14
CA SER A 169 5.31 -15.72 24.86
C SER A 169 5.52 -14.49 25.75
N LEU A 170 5.07 -13.31 25.33
CA LEU A 170 5.29 -12.08 26.09
C LEU A 170 4.26 -11.85 27.19
N THR A 171 3.03 -12.38 27.06
CA THR A 171 1.91 -12.02 27.95
C THR A 171 1.21 -13.20 28.62
N GLY A 172 1.46 -14.42 28.16
CA GLY A 172 0.74 -15.62 28.57
C GLY A 172 -0.69 -15.72 28.00
N MET A 173 -1.10 -14.83 27.09
CA MET A 173 -2.39 -14.92 26.40
C MET A 173 -2.44 -16.20 25.56
N HIS A 174 -3.52 -16.96 25.67
CA HIS A 174 -3.65 -18.24 24.98
C HIS A 174 -3.53 -18.08 23.45
N THR A 175 -2.72 -18.92 22.80
CA THR A 175 -2.39 -18.78 21.37
C THR A 175 -3.64 -18.80 20.48
N ALA A 176 -4.61 -19.69 20.77
CA ALA A 176 -5.85 -19.72 20.01
C ALA A 176 -6.66 -18.41 20.14
N ALA A 177 -6.68 -17.79 21.32
CA ALA A 177 -7.33 -16.50 21.50
C ALA A 177 -6.60 -15.41 20.69
N ALA A 178 -5.27 -15.42 20.70
CA ALA A 178 -4.47 -14.48 19.92
C ALA A 178 -4.72 -14.62 18.41
N CYS A 179 -4.85 -15.85 17.87
CA CYS A 179 -5.18 -16.08 16.46
C CYS A 179 -6.52 -15.47 16.04
N PHE A 180 -7.56 -15.53 16.89
CA PHE A 180 -8.88 -14.97 16.59
C PHE A 180 -8.97 -13.46 16.86
N LEU A 181 -8.28 -12.95 17.88
CA LEU A 181 -8.42 -11.56 18.31
C LEU A 181 -7.50 -10.59 17.55
N LEU A 182 -6.32 -11.02 17.10
CA LEU A 182 -5.42 -10.20 16.28
C LEU A 182 -6.07 -9.65 15.00
N PRO A 183 -6.73 -10.46 14.15
CA PRO A 183 -7.35 -9.94 12.93
C PRO A 183 -8.67 -9.22 13.18
N LEU A 184 -9.27 -9.30 14.37
CA LEU A 184 -10.63 -8.79 14.63
C LEU A 184 -10.75 -7.28 14.37
N GLY A 185 -9.87 -6.47 14.98
CA GLY A 185 -9.86 -5.02 14.75
C GLY A 185 -9.59 -4.67 13.28
N VAL A 186 -8.75 -5.48 12.62
CA VAL A 186 -8.38 -5.33 11.21
C VAL A 186 -9.56 -5.56 10.28
N VAL A 187 -10.31 -6.63 10.49
CA VAL A 187 -11.54 -6.94 9.74
C VAL A 187 -12.51 -5.77 9.83
N LEU A 188 -12.74 -5.24 11.04
CA LEU A 188 -13.67 -4.13 11.26
C LEU A 188 -13.26 -2.89 10.46
N TYR A 189 -12.01 -2.45 10.56
CA TYR A 189 -11.61 -1.22 9.87
C TYR A 189 -11.44 -1.39 8.37
N THR A 190 -11.09 -2.59 7.91
CA THR A 190 -10.96 -2.88 6.47
C THR A 190 -12.31 -2.80 5.78
N MET A 191 -13.39 -3.24 6.44
CA MET A 191 -14.75 -3.11 5.93
C MET A 191 -15.18 -1.65 5.72
N PHE A 192 -14.80 -0.73 6.60
CA PHE A 192 -15.26 0.67 6.49
C PHE A 192 -14.26 1.61 5.81
N GLY A 193 -12.98 1.23 5.76
CA GLY A 193 -11.90 2.10 5.31
C GLY A 193 -11.66 2.13 3.80
N GLY A 194 -11.78 0.97 3.14
CA GLY A 194 -11.26 0.80 1.78
C GLY A 194 -9.75 1.03 1.68
N ILE A 195 -9.20 0.90 0.47
CA ILE A 195 -7.74 0.92 0.26
C ILE A 195 -7.10 2.26 0.59
N LYS A 196 -7.80 3.39 0.41
CA LYS A 196 -7.25 4.72 0.71
C LYS A 196 -7.02 4.93 2.19
N ALA A 197 -7.94 4.46 3.02
CA ALA A 197 -7.78 4.48 4.47
C ALA A 197 -6.62 3.57 4.89
N THR A 198 -6.44 2.42 4.23
CA THR A 198 -5.30 1.54 4.53
C THR A 198 -3.95 2.19 4.23
N PHE A 199 -3.84 3.05 3.21
CA PHE A 199 -2.61 3.83 3.00
C PHE A 199 -2.26 4.73 4.20
N LEU A 200 -3.26 5.30 4.88
CA LEU A 200 -3.02 6.12 6.07
C LEU A 200 -2.68 5.27 7.30
N THR A 201 -3.35 4.14 7.51
CA THR A 201 -2.95 3.21 8.59
C THR A 201 -1.53 2.72 8.39
N ASP A 202 -1.17 2.38 7.15
CA ASP A 202 0.14 1.87 6.80
C ASP A 202 1.24 2.86 7.18
N TYR A 203 0.98 4.15 6.97
CA TYR A 203 1.86 5.22 7.40
C TYR A 203 2.05 5.23 8.92
N VAL A 204 0.96 5.18 9.69
CA VAL A 204 1.02 5.16 11.16
C VAL A 204 1.74 3.92 11.67
N HIS A 205 1.43 2.73 11.13
CA HIS A 205 2.11 1.48 11.45
C HIS A 205 3.63 1.60 11.19
N THR A 206 4.01 2.15 10.04
CA THR A 206 5.42 2.31 9.64
C THR A 206 6.17 3.23 10.59
N VAL A 207 5.59 4.39 10.93
CA VAL A 207 6.23 5.36 11.85
C VAL A 207 6.47 4.73 13.22
N ILE A 208 5.48 4.02 13.78
CA ILE A 208 5.61 3.37 15.08
C ILE A 208 6.71 2.30 15.06
N ILE A 209 6.75 1.47 14.02
CA ILE A 209 7.80 0.44 13.85
C ILE A 209 9.18 1.09 13.77
N LEU A 210 9.36 2.14 12.96
CA LEU A 210 10.64 2.83 12.81
C LEU A 210 11.15 3.42 14.12
N VAL A 211 10.26 4.05 14.92
CA VAL A 211 10.61 4.58 16.24
C VAL A 211 11.09 3.46 17.17
N ILE A 212 10.41 2.32 17.20
CA ILE A 212 10.78 1.20 18.07
C ILE A 212 12.11 0.59 17.65
N ILE A 213 12.38 0.44 16.34
CA ILE A 213 13.67 -0.05 15.86
C ILE A 213 14.80 0.91 16.23
N LEU A 214 14.57 2.23 16.15
CA LEU A 214 15.54 3.23 16.60
C LEU A 214 15.82 3.13 18.10
N ILE A 215 14.78 2.92 18.93
CA ILE A 215 14.95 2.68 20.37
C ILE A 215 15.86 1.46 20.58
N PHE A 216 15.55 0.33 19.96
CA PHE A 216 16.35 -0.89 20.11
C PHE A 216 17.79 -0.73 19.63
N ALA A 217 18.01 -0.10 18.47
CA ALA A 217 19.35 0.13 17.94
C ALA A 217 20.18 1.07 18.84
N LEU A 218 19.60 2.17 19.31
CA LEU A 218 20.30 3.12 20.18
C LEU A 218 20.52 2.57 21.59
N THR A 219 19.63 1.71 22.10
CA THR A 219 19.88 0.99 23.35
C THR A 219 21.05 0.02 23.19
N ALA A 220 21.00 -0.88 22.20
CA ALA A 220 22.04 -1.90 22.03
C ALA A 220 23.44 -1.33 21.72
N TYR A 221 23.50 -0.17 21.05
CA TYR A 221 24.75 0.36 20.50
C TYR A 221 25.19 1.73 21.02
N ALA A 222 24.45 2.37 21.94
CA ALA A 222 24.84 3.69 22.43
C ALA A 222 24.53 3.97 23.91
N THR A 223 23.48 3.40 24.48
CA THR A 223 22.94 3.88 25.77
C THR A 223 22.56 2.81 26.79
N GLY A 224 22.43 1.54 26.39
CA GLY A 224 21.99 0.47 27.29
C GLY A 224 23.01 0.15 28.38
N SER A 225 22.51 -0.46 29.46
CA SER A 225 23.34 -0.94 30.58
C SER A 225 23.92 -2.34 30.35
N GLU A 226 23.16 -3.21 29.68
CA GLU A 226 23.57 -4.60 29.41
C GLU A 226 24.54 -4.68 28.21
N LEU A 227 24.26 -3.87 27.20
CA LEU A 227 25.11 -3.52 26.07
C LEU A 227 25.04 -2.00 25.94
N GLY A 228 26.09 -1.32 25.48
CA GLY A 228 26.05 0.14 25.34
C GLY A 228 26.89 0.68 24.19
N SER A 229 27.55 -0.20 23.42
CA SER A 229 28.38 0.20 22.29
C SER A 229 28.53 -0.94 21.26
N PRO A 230 28.80 -0.65 19.98
CA PRO A 230 29.12 -1.71 19.01
C PRO A 230 30.34 -2.52 19.43
N GLY A 231 31.25 -1.90 20.20
CA GLY A 231 32.45 -2.55 20.71
C GLY A 231 32.15 -3.63 21.74
N GLU A 232 31.24 -3.39 22.67
CA GLU A 232 30.81 -4.38 23.66
C GLU A 232 30.05 -5.53 23.00
N VAL A 233 29.16 -5.22 22.06
CA VAL A 233 28.45 -6.26 21.28
C VAL A 233 29.46 -7.12 20.51
N TYR A 234 30.46 -6.51 19.87
CA TYR A 234 31.53 -7.23 19.18
C TYR A 234 32.29 -8.19 20.10
N ASP A 235 32.69 -7.71 21.30
CA ASP A 235 33.45 -8.51 22.25
C ASP A 235 32.61 -9.69 22.78
N ALA A 236 31.32 -9.44 23.07
CA ALA A 236 30.37 -10.46 23.50
C ALA A 236 30.16 -11.53 22.41
N LEU A 237 29.96 -11.14 21.15
CA LEU A 237 29.81 -12.07 20.03
C LEU A 237 31.08 -12.87 19.77
N THR A 238 32.26 -12.27 19.93
CA THR A 238 33.55 -12.97 19.79
C THR A 238 33.71 -14.02 20.90
N LYS A 239 33.27 -13.71 22.12
CA LYS A 239 33.23 -14.69 23.23
C LYS A 239 32.20 -15.80 22.97
N ALA A 240 31.03 -15.45 22.45
CA ALA A 240 30.00 -16.41 22.08
C ALA A 240 30.49 -17.39 21.00
N ALA A 241 31.18 -16.91 19.96
CA ALA A 241 31.75 -17.74 18.89
C ALA A 241 32.80 -18.74 19.40
N LYS A 242 33.56 -18.40 20.45
CA LYS A 242 34.51 -19.33 21.08
C LYS A 242 33.82 -20.45 21.85
N SER A 243 32.67 -20.14 22.46
CA SER A 243 31.91 -21.09 23.28
C SER A 243 31.01 -21.97 22.41
N HIS A 244 30.42 -21.37 21.37
CA HIS A 244 29.45 -21.99 20.48
C HIS A 244 29.73 -21.54 19.03
N PRO A 245 30.77 -22.07 18.38
CA PRO A 245 31.10 -21.73 17.00
C PRO A 245 30.00 -22.19 16.04
N VAL A 246 29.77 -21.42 14.98
CA VAL A 246 28.78 -21.76 13.95
C VAL A 246 29.42 -22.61 12.85
N ASP A 247 28.94 -23.84 12.66
CA ASP A 247 29.44 -24.70 11.58
C ASP A 247 29.24 -24.06 10.20
N GLY A 248 30.25 -24.16 9.34
CA GLY A 248 30.25 -23.56 8.01
C GLY A 248 30.45 -22.03 7.97
N ASN A 249 30.61 -21.35 9.10
CA ASN A 249 31.03 -19.96 9.14
C ASN A 249 32.57 -19.84 9.13
N ALA A 250 33.12 -18.77 8.53
CA ALA A 250 34.55 -18.48 8.64
C ALA A 250 34.97 -18.35 10.11
N GLU A 251 35.94 -19.17 10.53
CA GLU A 251 36.42 -19.27 11.92
C GLU A 251 35.32 -19.56 12.97
N GLY A 252 34.17 -20.08 12.54
CA GLY A 252 33.00 -20.27 13.41
C GLY A 252 32.35 -18.95 13.89
N SER A 253 32.72 -17.81 13.30
CA SER A 253 32.36 -16.47 13.76
C SER A 253 30.92 -16.08 13.41
N TYR A 254 30.24 -15.34 14.29
CA TYR A 254 28.98 -14.65 13.99
C TYR A 254 29.19 -13.33 13.21
N LEU A 255 30.45 -12.91 13.02
CA LEU A 255 30.84 -11.63 12.43
C LEU A 255 31.45 -11.83 11.04
N THR A 256 30.85 -12.67 10.20
CA THR A 256 31.30 -12.90 8.83
C THR A 256 30.13 -13.03 7.87
N MET A 257 30.34 -12.62 6.62
CA MET A 257 29.41 -12.93 5.53
C MET A 257 29.57 -14.36 5.02
N ARG A 258 30.73 -15.00 5.23
CA ARG A 258 31.00 -16.38 4.84
C ARG A 258 30.27 -17.34 5.79
N SER A 259 29.01 -17.63 5.47
CA SER A 259 28.16 -18.59 6.17
C SER A 259 27.49 -19.54 5.18
N ARG A 260 27.73 -20.86 5.31
CA ARG A 260 27.13 -21.88 4.43
C ARG A 260 25.60 -21.88 4.53
N GLU A 261 25.08 -21.99 5.74
CA GLU A 261 23.63 -22.01 5.95
C GLU A 261 22.99 -20.64 5.67
N GLY A 262 23.72 -19.55 5.90
CA GLY A 262 23.28 -18.21 5.55
C GLY A 262 23.06 -18.01 4.04
N ILE A 263 23.96 -18.53 3.18
CA ILE A 263 23.78 -18.45 1.72
C ILE A 263 22.72 -19.44 1.20
N ILE A 264 22.52 -20.59 1.87
CA ILE A 264 21.41 -21.50 1.54
C ILE A 264 20.08 -20.81 1.85
N PHE A 265 19.95 -20.22 3.04
CA PHE A 265 18.80 -19.42 3.41
C PHE A 265 18.57 -18.27 2.43
N PHE A 266 19.62 -17.58 1.99
CA PHE A 266 19.52 -16.53 0.98
C PHE A 266 18.81 -16.98 -0.30
N VAL A 267 19.19 -18.16 -0.83
CA VAL A 267 18.56 -18.72 -2.04
C VAL A 267 17.09 -19.06 -1.79
N ILE A 268 16.78 -19.73 -0.66
CA ILE A 268 15.41 -20.04 -0.27
C ILE A 268 14.58 -18.75 -0.14
N ASN A 269 15.11 -17.75 0.55
CA ASN A 269 14.49 -16.47 0.81
C ASN A 269 14.18 -15.72 -0.50
N ILE A 270 15.15 -15.63 -1.43
CA ILE A 270 14.93 -14.99 -2.73
C ILE A 270 13.78 -15.67 -3.47
N VAL A 271 13.80 -17.00 -3.54
CA VAL A 271 12.80 -17.74 -4.29
C VAL A 271 11.42 -17.59 -3.67
N GLY A 272 11.31 -17.75 -2.35
CA GLY A 272 10.06 -17.57 -1.62
C GLY A 272 9.49 -16.17 -1.81
N ASN A 273 10.33 -15.14 -1.68
CA ASN A 273 9.89 -13.74 -1.80
C ASN A 273 9.47 -13.37 -3.23
N PHE A 274 10.09 -13.96 -4.25
CA PHE A 274 9.57 -13.82 -5.62
C PHE A 274 8.15 -14.36 -5.72
N GLY A 275 7.92 -15.54 -5.15
CA GLY A 275 6.62 -16.17 -5.07
C GLY A 275 5.59 -15.26 -4.38
N THR A 276 5.89 -14.84 -3.16
CA THR A 276 4.94 -14.05 -2.35
C THR A 276 4.72 -12.65 -2.87
N VAL A 277 5.70 -12.00 -3.49
CA VAL A 277 5.51 -10.63 -4.00
C VAL A 277 4.81 -10.60 -5.35
N PHE A 278 5.14 -11.52 -6.26
CA PHE A 278 4.63 -11.47 -7.63
C PHE A 278 3.27 -12.15 -7.78
N MET A 279 2.88 -13.02 -6.84
CA MET A 279 1.59 -13.70 -6.88
C MET A 279 0.56 -13.09 -5.92
N ASP A 280 0.97 -12.16 -5.05
CA ASP A 280 0.06 -11.52 -4.08
C ASP A 280 -0.61 -10.28 -4.68
N ASN A 281 -1.94 -10.36 -4.81
CA ASN A 281 -2.76 -9.28 -5.32
C ASN A 281 -2.68 -8.00 -4.47
N GLY A 282 -2.36 -8.08 -3.17
CA GLY A 282 -2.26 -6.93 -2.28
C GLY A 282 -1.19 -5.92 -2.73
N TYR A 283 -0.07 -6.40 -3.28
CA TYR A 283 0.95 -5.53 -3.87
C TYR A 283 0.45 -4.87 -5.16
N TYR A 284 -0.28 -5.62 -5.99
CA TYR A 284 -0.88 -5.09 -7.20
C TYR A 284 -1.97 -4.05 -6.90
N ASN A 285 -2.80 -4.25 -5.87
CA ASN A 285 -3.80 -3.26 -5.46
C ASN A 285 -3.13 -1.92 -5.09
N LYS A 286 -1.99 -1.96 -4.38
CA LYS A 286 -1.24 -0.74 -4.03
C LYS A 286 -0.59 -0.09 -5.24
N ALA A 287 -0.05 -0.88 -6.17
CA ALA A 287 0.41 -0.38 -7.45
C ALA A 287 -0.73 0.33 -8.20
N ILE A 288 -1.88 -0.32 -8.34
CA ILE A 288 -3.06 0.20 -9.05
C ILE A 288 -3.50 1.53 -8.41
N ALA A 289 -3.56 1.62 -7.09
CA ALA A 289 -3.97 2.82 -6.36
C ALA A 289 -3.02 4.02 -6.44
N ALA A 290 -1.75 3.82 -6.79
CA ALA A 290 -0.80 4.91 -6.96
C ALA A 290 -1.13 5.79 -8.19
N HIS A 291 -0.88 7.09 -8.11
CA HIS A 291 -0.92 7.92 -9.31
C HIS A 291 0.17 7.46 -10.31
N PRO A 292 -0.07 7.41 -11.64
CA PRO A 292 0.89 6.90 -12.62
C PRO A 292 2.29 7.49 -12.52
N VAL A 293 2.40 8.81 -12.35
CA VAL A 293 3.69 9.52 -12.22
C VAL A 293 4.33 9.34 -10.82
N ALA A 294 3.53 9.00 -9.81
CA ALA A 294 3.98 8.83 -8.42
C ALA A 294 4.43 7.40 -8.10
N ALA A 295 4.01 6.42 -8.91
CA ALA A 295 4.29 5.00 -8.67
C ALA A 295 5.80 4.72 -8.63
N LEU A 296 6.55 5.07 -9.68
CA LEU A 296 7.99 4.80 -9.73
C LEU A 296 8.76 5.40 -8.53
N PRO A 297 8.74 6.72 -8.27
CA PRO A 297 9.49 7.29 -7.16
C PRO A 297 9.03 6.71 -5.82
N GLY A 298 7.72 6.48 -5.63
CA GLY A 298 7.19 5.87 -4.42
C GLY A 298 7.76 4.48 -4.14
N TYR A 299 7.80 3.60 -5.15
CA TYR A 299 8.36 2.26 -5.01
C TYR A 299 9.87 2.24 -4.78
N ILE A 300 10.62 3.16 -5.40
CA ILE A 300 12.07 3.27 -5.20
C ILE A 300 12.38 3.70 -3.76
N ILE A 301 11.76 4.80 -3.33
CA ILE A 301 11.94 5.34 -1.99
C ILE A 301 11.51 4.29 -0.97
N GLY A 302 10.37 3.64 -1.20
CA GLY A 302 9.87 2.56 -0.36
C GLY A 302 10.83 1.37 -0.27
N GLY A 303 11.31 0.85 -1.40
CA GLY A 303 12.24 -0.29 -1.42
C GLY A 303 13.58 -0.01 -0.74
N LEU A 304 14.19 1.16 -1.00
CA LEU A 304 15.44 1.56 -0.35
C LEU A 304 15.29 1.85 1.14
N SER A 305 14.14 2.41 1.54
CA SER A 305 13.82 2.63 2.96
C SER A 305 13.53 1.33 3.68
N TRP A 306 12.90 0.38 2.98
CA TRP A 306 12.57 -0.92 3.52
C TRP A 306 13.82 -1.73 3.84
N PHE A 307 14.88 -1.70 3.01
CA PHE A 307 16.14 -2.43 3.27
C PHE A 307 16.70 -2.20 4.69
N ALA A 308 16.66 -0.96 5.17
CA ALA A 308 17.19 -0.58 6.48
C ALA A 308 16.44 -1.26 7.63
N ILE A 309 15.16 -1.56 7.46
CA ILE A 309 14.28 -2.09 8.52
C ILE A 309 14.72 -3.48 8.95
N PRO A 310 14.64 -4.55 8.12
CA PRO A 310 15.09 -5.86 8.53
C PRO A 310 16.60 -5.91 8.68
N TRP A 311 17.39 -5.15 7.91
CA TRP A 311 18.84 -5.20 8.03
C TRP A 311 19.30 -4.71 9.40
N LEU A 312 18.91 -3.49 9.81
CA LEU A 312 19.30 -2.97 11.13
C LEU A 312 18.56 -3.70 12.24
N CYS A 313 17.24 -3.87 12.15
CA CYS A 313 16.46 -4.49 13.22
C CYS A 313 16.97 -5.90 13.52
N ALA A 314 17.18 -6.76 12.51
CA ALA A 314 17.66 -8.11 12.75
C ALA A 314 19.12 -8.15 13.19
N THR A 315 19.97 -7.27 12.65
CA THR A 315 21.36 -7.14 13.11
C THR A 315 21.38 -6.74 14.58
N THR A 316 20.56 -5.79 15.01
CA THR A 316 20.44 -5.40 16.41
C THR A 316 19.89 -6.56 17.23
N MET A 317 18.68 -7.02 16.94
CA MET A 317 17.94 -7.88 17.84
C MET A 317 18.51 -9.30 17.89
N GLY A 318 18.86 -9.89 16.76
CA GLY A 318 19.42 -11.24 16.78
C GLY A 318 20.85 -11.31 17.31
N LEU A 319 21.68 -10.29 17.09
CA LEU A 319 23.00 -10.22 17.71
C LEU A 319 22.93 -9.87 19.19
N SER A 320 21.99 -9.03 19.61
CA SER A 320 21.75 -8.77 21.03
C SER A 320 21.28 -10.02 21.76
N ALA A 321 20.43 -10.86 21.14
CA ALA A 321 20.09 -12.16 21.71
C ALA A 321 21.35 -13.00 21.96
N LEU A 322 22.22 -13.16 20.95
CA LEU A 322 23.48 -13.90 21.08
C LEU A 322 24.42 -13.31 22.15
N ALA A 323 24.52 -11.98 22.20
CA ALA A 323 25.39 -11.29 23.16
C ALA A 323 24.89 -11.42 24.61
N LEU A 324 23.58 -11.54 24.80
CA LEU A 324 22.94 -11.57 26.10
C LEU A 324 22.59 -12.96 26.62
N GLU A 325 22.75 -14.06 25.86
CA GLU A 325 22.35 -15.41 26.33
C GLU A 325 22.94 -15.81 27.68
N THR A 326 24.16 -15.35 27.98
CA THR A 326 24.84 -15.62 29.26
C THR A 326 24.56 -14.58 30.35
N ASN A 327 23.69 -13.62 30.08
CA ASN A 327 23.31 -12.56 31.01
C ASN A 327 22.06 -12.96 31.80
N PRO A 328 22.03 -12.81 33.14
CA PRO A 328 20.84 -13.08 33.96
C PRO A 328 19.57 -12.33 33.55
N ALA A 329 19.69 -11.20 32.84
CA ALA A 329 18.54 -10.47 32.30
C ALA A 329 17.88 -11.18 31.11
N PHE A 330 18.55 -12.14 30.47
CA PHE A 330 18.05 -12.82 29.29
C PHE A 330 17.05 -13.93 29.67
N PRO A 331 15.92 -14.09 28.95
CA PRO A 331 14.82 -14.89 29.44
C PRO A 331 15.12 -16.38 29.63
N THR A 332 16.04 -16.94 28.85
CA THR A 332 16.39 -18.37 28.92
C THR A 332 17.58 -18.66 29.83
N TYR A 333 18.19 -17.64 30.45
CA TYR A 333 19.39 -17.80 31.27
C TYR A 333 19.21 -18.86 32.37
N PRO A 334 20.19 -19.75 32.62
CA PRO A 334 21.53 -19.83 31.99
C PRO A 334 21.58 -20.64 30.69
N ASN A 335 20.44 -21.09 30.18
CA ASN A 335 20.35 -21.92 28.98
C ASN A 335 20.31 -21.07 27.71
N ARG A 336 20.80 -21.63 26.60
CA ARG A 336 20.61 -21.05 25.27
C ARG A 336 19.15 -21.13 24.85
N MET A 337 18.77 -20.32 23.86
CA MET A 337 17.44 -20.41 23.26
C MET A 337 17.18 -21.80 22.66
N ASP A 338 15.99 -22.34 22.91
CA ASP A 338 15.54 -23.58 22.27
C ASP A 338 15.40 -23.36 20.75
N PRO A 339 15.89 -24.29 19.89
CA PRO A 339 15.67 -24.22 18.45
C PRO A 339 14.20 -24.04 18.02
N ALA A 340 13.25 -24.55 18.81
CA ALA A 340 11.83 -24.36 18.60
C ALA A 340 11.41 -22.89 18.81
N ASP A 341 11.92 -22.23 19.86
CA ASP A 341 11.67 -20.80 20.12
C ASP A 341 12.25 -19.91 19.02
N VAL A 342 13.46 -20.26 18.53
CA VAL A 342 14.06 -19.58 17.38
C VAL A 342 13.18 -19.74 16.14
N SER A 343 12.66 -20.95 15.89
CA SER A 343 11.78 -21.25 14.75
C SER A 343 10.38 -20.64 14.88
N ALA A 344 9.92 -20.39 16.11
CA ALA A 344 8.69 -19.66 16.42
C ALA A 344 8.85 -18.14 16.27
N GLY A 345 10.09 -17.65 16.07
CA GLY A 345 10.39 -16.24 15.88
C GLY A 345 10.64 -15.47 17.18
N LEU A 346 10.93 -16.14 18.30
CA LEU A 346 11.02 -15.51 19.62
C LEU A 346 12.35 -14.81 19.91
N VAL A 347 13.32 -14.87 18.98
CA VAL A 347 14.64 -14.20 19.13
C VAL A 347 14.50 -12.70 19.39
N LEU A 348 13.71 -11.99 18.57
CA LEU A 348 13.51 -10.55 18.74
C LEU A 348 12.82 -10.23 20.08
N PRO A 349 11.70 -10.88 20.45
CA PRO A 349 11.11 -10.72 21.78
C PRO A 349 12.09 -10.95 22.93
N TYR A 350 12.91 -11.99 22.88
CA TYR A 350 13.83 -12.32 23.97
C TYR A 350 14.99 -11.34 24.06
N ALA A 351 15.54 -10.90 22.93
CA ALA A 351 16.51 -9.82 22.89
C ALA A 351 15.94 -8.51 23.47
N ALA A 352 14.70 -8.17 23.15
CA ALA A 352 14.07 -6.97 23.67
C ALA A 352 13.91 -7.02 25.19
N VAL A 353 13.49 -8.17 25.73
CA VAL A 353 13.41 -8.39 27.19
C VAL A 353 14.79 -8.33 27.82
N GLY A 354 15.80 -8.96 27.20
CA GLY A 354 17.18 -8.89 27.69
C GLY A 354 17.75 -7.47 27.70
N LEU A 355 17.40 -6.63 26.72
CA LEU A 355 17.90 -5.25 26.61
C LEU A 355 17.18 -4.25 27.51
N LEU A 356 15.86 -4.38 27.65
CA LEU A 356 14.99 -3.34 28.21
C LEU A 356 13.94 -3.88 29.20
N GLY A 357 14.03 -5.15 29.59
CA GLY A 357 13.08 -5.81 30.48
C GLY A 357 11.64 -5.70 29.98
N LYS A 358 10.74 -5.29 30.88
CA LYS A 358 9.31 -5.12 30.57
C LYS A 358 9.05 -4.08 29.48
N THR A 359 9.86 -3.02 29.40
CA THR A 359 9.73 -2.00 28.35
C THR A 359 10.01 -2.61 26.98
N GLY A 360 11.04 -3.45 26.86
CA GLY A 360 11.35 -4.17 25.63
C GLY A 360 10.25 -5.13 25.20
N ALA A 361 9.62 -5.81 26.16
CA ALA A 361 8.44 -6.64 25.90
C ALA A 361 7.27 -5.81 25.33
N ILE A 362 6.95 -4.66 25.92
CA ILE A 362 5.87 -3.78 25.46
C ILE A 362 6.17 -3.24 24.06
N CYS A 363 7.40 -2.74 23.83
CA CYS A 363 7.84 -2.27 22.52
C CYS A 363 7.70 -3.36 21.45
N THR A 364 8.12 -4.59 21.75
CA THR A 364 7.99 -5.72 20.83
C THR A 364 6.53 -6.05 20.55
N LEU A 365 5.69 -6.09 21.59
CA LEU A 365 4.27 -6.40 21.44
C LEU A 365 3.56 -5.37 20.56
N ILE A 366 3.84 -4.07 20.74
CA ILE A 366 3.32 -3.00 19.88
C ILE A 366 3.86 -3.15 18.45
N MET A 367 5.17 -3.31 18.28
CA MET A 367 5.79 -3.42 16.96
C MET A 367 5.25 -4.61 16.15
N ILE A 368 5.13 -5.79 16.77
CA ILE A 368 4.56 -6.97 16.11
C ILE A 368 3.08 -6.78 15.86
N PHE A 369 2.33 -6.17 16.78
CA PHE A 369 0.93 -5.83 16.54
C PHE A 369 0.79 -4.92 15.31
N MET A 370 1.58 -3.83 15.19
CA MET A 370 1.59 -2.95 14.01
C MET A 370 1.93 -3.69 12.70
N ALA A 371 2.91 -4.59 12.74
CA ALA A 371 3.33 -5.38 11.57
C ALA A 371 2.24 -6.38 11.14
N VAL A 372 1.62 -7.08 12.10
CA VAL A 372 0.53 -8.04 11.84
C VAL A 372 -0.70 -7.31 11.32
N THR A 373 -1.13 -6.21 11.96
CA THR A 373 -2.35 -5.50 11.56
C THR A 373 -2.22 -4.89 10.17
N SER A 374 -1.08 -4.27 9.88
CA SER A 374 -0.77 -3.70 8.57
C SER A 374 -0.89 -4.77 7.47
N ALA A 375 -0.11 -5.84 7.59
CA ALA A 375 -0.06 -6.86 6.56
C ALA A 375 -1.40 -7.62 6.43
N THR A 376 -2.10 -7.88 7.55
CA THR A 376 -3.43 -8.54 7.53
C THR A 376 -4.45 -7.70 6.75
N SER A 377 -4.43 -6.37 6.89
CA SER A 377 -5.34 -5.50 6.13
C SER A 377 -5.11 -5.60 4.61
N ALA A 378 -3.84 -5.67 4.21
CA ALA A 378 -3.47 -5.82 2.79
C ALA A 378 -3.95 -7.17 2.24
N GLN A 379 -3.80 -8.26 3.01
CA GLN A 379 -4.26 -9.59 2.62
C GLN A 379 -5.80 -9.68 2.53
N LEU A 380 -6.52 -9.04 3.45
CA LEU A 380 -7.99 -8.98 3.42
C LEU A 380 -8.49 -8.25 2.16
N ILE A 381 -7.85 -7.13 1.79
CA ILE A 381 -8.17 -6.40 0.55
C ILE A 381 -7.81 -7.24 -0.69
N ALA A 382 -6.65 -7.91 -0.67
CA ALA A 382 -6.20 -8.77 -1.76
C ALA A 382 -7.23 -9.89 -2.05
N VAL A 383 -7.61 -10.65 -1.02
CA VAL A 383 -8.55 -11.76 -1.17
C VAL A 383 -9.96 -11.28 -1.49
N SER A 384 -10.43 -10.21 -0.84
CA SER A 384 -11.75 -9.67 -1.13
C SER A 384 -11.88 -9.13 -2.55
N SER A 385 -10.84 -8.48 -3.10
CA SER A 385 -10.84 -8.03 -4.49
C SER A 385 -10.77 -9.21 -5.48
N ILE A 386 -9.98 -10.25 -5.23
CA ILE A 386 -9.98 -11.49 -6.04
C ILE A 386 -11.38 -12.10 -6.07
N PHE A 387 -12.02 -12.31 -4.91
CA PHE A 387 -13.36 -12.88 -4.88
C PHE A 387 -14.41 -11.97 -5.52
N THR A 388 -14.29 -10.65 -5.38
CA THR A 388 -15.28 -9.70 -5.89
C THR A 388 -15.19 -9.57 -7.42
N TYR A 389 -14.00 -9.32 -7.96
CA TYR A 389 -13.81 -9.01 -9.38
C TYR A 389 -13.52 -10.26 -10.22
N ASP A 390 -12.65 -11.16 -9.74
CA ASP A 390 -12.20 -12.31 -10.52
C ASP A 390 -13.11 -13.54 -10.40
N VAL A 391 -13.87 -13.65 -9.31
CA VAL A 391 -14.81 -14.76 -9.09
C VAL A 391 -16.26 -14.30 -9.26
N TYR A 392 -16.74 -13.40 -8.40
CA TYR A 392 -18.16 -13.05 -8.33
C TYR A 392 -18.62 -12.27 -9.55
N GLN A 393 -18.03 -11.10 -9.82
CA GLN A 393 -18.41 -10.32 -11.00
C GLN A 393 -18.11 -11.09 -12.28
N THR A 394 -16.93 -11.70 -12.36
CA THR A 394 -16.50 -12.38 -13.58
C THR A 394 -17.31 -13.62 -13.95
N TYR A 395 -17.66 -14.50 -12.99
CA TYR A 395 -18.27 -15.81 -13.27
C TYR A 395 -19.67 -16.02 -12.67
N ILE A 396 -20.07 -15.25 -11.65
CA ILE A 396 -21.35 -15.46 -10.94
C ILE A 396 -22.38 -14.42 -11.39
N ASN A 397 -22.04 -13.13 -11.34
CA ASN A 397 -22.93 -12.04 -11.75
C ASN A 397 -22.17 -10.90 -12.46
N PRO A 398 -21.99 -10.99 -13.79
CA PRO A 398 -21.31 -9.96 -14.60
C PRO A 398 -21.95 -8.58 -14.62
N GLN A 399 -23.23 -8.48 -14.24
CA GLN A 399 -24.00 -7.24 -14.22
C GLN A 399 -24.26 -6.74 -12.80
N ALA A 400 -23.44 -7.17 -11.83
CA ALA A 400 -23.58 -6.74 -10.44
C ALA A 400 -23.34 -5.23 -10.29
N SER A 401 -24.24 -4.54 -9.56
CA SER A 401 -24.05 -3.14 -9.16
C SER A 401 -22.86 -2.99 -8.19
N GLY A 402 -22.24 -1.81 -8.12
CA GLY A 402 -21.13 -1.57 -7.20
C GLY A 402 -21.53 -1.70 -5.73
N SER A 403 -22.77 -1.35 -5.37
CA SER A 403 -23.32 -1.62 -4.03
C SER A 403 -23.32 -3.11 -3.68
N ARG A 404 -23.63 -3.99 -4.66
CA ARG A 404 -23.57 -5.44 -4.48
C ARG A 404 -22.12 -5.92 -4.40
N LEU A 405 -21.21 -5.37 -5.21
CA LEU A 405 -19.79 -5.69 -5.17
C LEU A 405 -19.15 -5.34 -3.81
N ILE A 406 -19.49 -4.18 -3.25
CA ILE A 406 -19.07 -3.80 -1.89
C ILE A 406 -19.58 -4.81 -0.85
N GLY A 407 -20.85 -5.20 -0.94
CA GLY A 407 -21.43 -6.22 -0.04
C GLY A 407 -20.70 -7.58 -0.11
N VAL A 408 -20.31 -8.01 -1.31
CA VAL A 408 -19.51 -9.23 -1.51
C VAL A 408 -18.10 -9.09 -0.93
N SER A 409 -17.47 -7.94 -1.14
CA SER A 409 -16.16 -7.62 -0.57
C SER A 409 -16.19 -7.72 0.96
N HIS A 410 -17.13 -7.04 1.62
CA HIS A 410 -17.29 -7.08 3.09
C HIS A 410 -17.52 -8.49 3.62
N THR A 411 -18.40 -9.26 2.96
CA THR A 411 -18.67 -10.65 3.35
C THR A 411 -17.41 -11.51 3.24
N THR A 412 -16.62 -11.31 2.18
CA THR A 412 -15.36 -12.04 1.97
C THR A 412 -14.33 -11.70 3.06
N VAL A 413 -14.18 -10.42 3.41
CA VAL A 413 -13.26 -9.98 4.48
C VAL A 413 -13.60 -10.67 5.81
N CYS A 414 -14.87 -10.70 6.21
CA CYS A 414 -15.30 -11.37 7.44
C CYS A 414 -15.04 -12.88 7.41
N LEU A 415 -15.47 -13.56 6.34
CA LEU A 415 -15.32 -15.00 6.21
C LEU A 415 -13.86 -15.42 6.18
N TYR A 416 -13.04 -14.72 5.39
CA TYR A 416 -11.61 -14.99 5.29
C TYR A 416 -10.90 -14.80 6.64
N GLY A 417 -11.23 -13.74 7.39
CA GLY A 417 -10.68 -13.53 8.74
C GLY A 417 -10.96 -14.70 9.70
N VAL A 418 -12.19 -15.22 9.72
CA VAL A 418 -12.57 -16.37 10.57
C VAL A 418 -11.91 -17.67 10.10
N ILE A 419 -11.89 -17.91 8.79
CA ILE A 419 -11.25 -19.10 8.20
C ILE A 419 -9.77 -19.11 8.52
N MET A 420 -9.07 -17.99 8.33
CA MET A 420 -7.63 -17.91 8.55
C MET A 420 -7.27 -17.98 10.04
N ALA A 421 -8.06 -17.37 10.93
CA ALA A 421 -7.88 -17.55 12.37
C ALA A 421 -7.98 -19.05 12.75
N SER A 422 -9.00 -19.74 12.24
CA SER A 422 -9.20 -21.18 12.49
C SER A 422 -8.07 -22.03 11.91
N PHE A 423 -7.63 -21.73 10.69
CA PHE A 423 -6.53 -22.41 10.02
C PHE A 423 -5.21 -22.23 10.78
N SER A 424 -4.90 -21.03 11.25
CA SER A 424 -3.71 -20.75 12.05
C SER A 424 -3.72 -21.45 13.42
N VAL A 425 -4.89 -21.60 14.05
CA VAL A 425 -5.03 -22.45 15.25
C VAL A 425 -4.73 -23.92 14.93
N GLY A 426 -5.22 -24.42 13.80
CA GLY A 426 -4.89 -25.76 13.31
C GLY A 426 -3.39 -25.96 13.09
N LEU A 427 -2.72 -25.00 12.45
CA LEU A 427 -1.27 -25.02 12.24
C LEU A 427 -0.48 -25.02 13.56
N HIS A 428 -0.92 -24.23 14.54
CA HIS A 428 -0.30 -24.19 15.86
C HIS A 428 -0.35 -25.57 16.53
N TYR A 429 -1.52 -26.21 16.58
CA TYR A 429 -1.65 -27.55 17.16
C TYR A 429 -1.00 -28.66 16.33
N ALA A 430 -0.77 -28.42 15.03
CA ALA A 430 0.00 -29.30 14.16
C ALA A 430 1.52 -29.15 14.32
N GLY A 431 2.00 -28.22 15.15
CA GLY A 431 3.43 -27.97 15.36
C GLY A 431 4.11 -27.22 14.21
N ILE A 432 3.35 -26.54 13.35
CA ILE A 432 3.89 -25.80 12.21
C ILE A 432 4.19 -24.35 12.62
N SER A 433 5.48 -24.00 12.67
CA SER A 433 5.92 -22.65 13.05
C SER A 433 5.86 -21.66 11.88
N MET A 434 5.91 -20.36 12.21
CA MET A 434 6.05 -19.30 11.21
C MET A 434 7.33 -19.47 10.37
N GLY A 435 8.47 -19.82 11.00
CA GLY A 435 9.72 -20.04 10.30
C GLY A 435 9.67 -21.22 9.32
N TRP A 436 8.95 -22.29 9.66
CA TRP A 436 8.74 -23.43 8.76
C TRP A 436 7.94 -23.02 7.52
N LEU A 437 6.80 -22.33 7.73
CA LEU A 437 5.96 -21.82 6.64
C LEU A 437 6.74 -20.86 5.74
N TYR A 438 7.59 -20.02 6.33
CA TYR A 438 8.42 -19.06 5.61
C TYR A 438 9.37 -19.73 4.61
N LEU A 439 10.04 -20.83 4.99
CA LEU A 439 10.92 -21.56 4.08
C LEU A 439 10.13 -22.36 3.03
N TRP A 440 8.92 -22.81 3.37
CA TRP A 440 8.08 -23.61 2.50
C TRP A 440 7.40 -22.83 1.38
N MET A 441 7.15 -21.52 1.55
CA MET A 441 6.29 -20.76 0.64
C MET A 441 6.70 -20.87 -0.83
N GLY A 442 7.99 -20.76 -1.14
CA GLY A 442 8.42 -20.77 -2.53
C GLY A 442 8.34 -22.14 -3.21
N VAL A 443 8.35 -23.24 -2.43
CA VAL A 443 8.04 -24.58 -2.96
C VAL A 443 6.65 -24.58 -3.59
N MET A 444 5.70 -23.89 -2.96
CA MET A 444 4.30 -23.94 -3.35
C MET A 444 3.89 -22.93 -4.41
N ILE A 445 4.50 -21.74 -4.44
CA ILE A 445 3.98 -20.65 -5.27
C ILE A 445 4.98 -20.11 -6.31
N SER A 446 6.27 -20.38 -6.18
CA SER A 446 7.28 -19.70 -7.02
C SER A 446 7.28 -20.15 -8.48
N ALA A 447 6.68 -21.29 -8.80
CA ALA A 447 6.50 -21.77 -10.18
C ALA A 447 5.62 -20.86 -11.04
N ALA A 448 4.76 -20.05 -10.44
CA ALA A 448 3.90 -19.12 -11.16
C ALA A 448 4.57 -17.77 -11.48
N VAL A 449 5.70 -17.45 -10.84
CA VAL A 449 6.38 -16.13 -10.92
C VAL A 449 6.80 -15.78 -12.33
N ILE A 450 7.58 -16.65 -12.98
CA ILE A 450 8.13 -16.37 -14.30
C ILE A 450 7.01 -16.29 -15.35
N PRO A 451 6.07 -17.25 -15.41
CA PRO A 451 4.97 -17.17 -16.36
C PRO A 451 4.07 -15.93 -16.14
N ALA A 452 3.84 -15.50 -14.88
CA ALA A 452 3.08 -14.26 -14.62
C ALA A 452 3.85 -13.01 -15.04
N THR A 453 5.15 -12.96 -14.75
CA THR A 453 6.01 -11.83 -15.13
C THR A 453 6.04 -11.64 -16.64
N LEU A 454 6.15 -12.73 -17.39
CA LEU A 454 6.14 -12.71 -18.86
C LEU A 454 4.77 -12.32 -19.44
N THR A 455 3.69 -12.47 -18.67
CA THR A 455 2.35 -11.99 -19.04
C THR A 455 2.34 -10.49 -19.30
N LEU A 456 3.16 -9.72 -18.57
CA LEU A 456 3.28 -8.28 -18.74
C LEU A 456 4.54 -7.85 -19.51
N LEU A 457 5.45 -8.76 -19.86
CA LEU A 457 6.73 -8.36 -20.48
C LEU A 457 6.93 -8.94 -21.89
N TRP A 458 6.36 -10.10 -22.19
CA TRP A 458 6.68 -10.83 -23.42
C TRP A 458 5.45 -11.09 -24.29
N LYS A 459 5.43 -10.50 -25.49
CA LYS A 459 4.31 -10.59 -26.46
C LYS A 459 4.07 -12.00 -27.01
N ARG A 460 5.07 -12.89 -26.95
CA ARG A 460 5.02 -14.21 -27.60
C ARG A 460 4.56 -15.36 -26.72
N GLN A 461 4.50 -15.17 -25.40
CA GLN A 461 4.01 -16.20 -24.49
C GLN A 461 2.57 -16.56 -24.86
N ASN A 462 2.32 -17.85 -25.11
CA ASN A 462 0.99 -18.37 -25.39
C ASN A 462 0.28 -18.82 -24.10
N TRP A 463 -1.03 -19.08 -24.19
CA TRP A 463 -1.85 -19.45 -23.03
C TRP A 463 -1.44 -20.81 -22.43
N ILE A 464 -0.96 -21.76 -23.23
CA ILE A 464 -0.51 -23.08 -22.78
C ILE A 464 0.71 -22.93 -21.87
N ALA A 465 1.72 -22.18 -22.31
CA ALA A 465 2.90 -21.88 -21.53
C ALA A 465 2.54 -21.14 -20.23
N ALA A 466 1.59 -20.22 -20.27
CA ALA A 466 1.14 -19.50 -19.09
C ALA A 466 0.34 -20.38 -18.10
N ALA A 467 -0.50 -21.30 -18.57
CA ALA A 467 -1.34 -22.14 -17.71
C ALA A 467 -0.64 -23.40 -17.17
N VAL A 468 0.14 -24.08 -18.03
CA VAL A 468 0.69 -25.40 -17.72
C VAL A 468 2.02 -25.30 -16.95
N SER A 469 2.86 -24.32 -17.25
CA SER A 469 4.18 -24.19 -16.62
C SER A 469 4.12 -24.04 -15.09
N PRO A 470 3.22 -23.21 -14.50
CA PRO A 470 3.11 -23.11 -13.05
C PRO A 470 2.73 -24.43 -12.38
N VAL A 471 1.79 -25.17 -12.97
CA VAL A 471 1.28 -26.43 -12.42
C VAL A 471 2.36 -27.52 -12.48
N LEU A 472 3.03 -27.69 -13.64
CA LEU A 472 4.13 -28.64 -13.76
C LEU A 472 5.32 -28.27 -12.87
N GLY A 473 5.64 -26.97 -12.77
CA GLY A 473 6.69 -26.49 -11.89
C GLY A 473 6.42 -26.80 -10.42
N LEU A 474 5.18 -26.64 -9.97
CA LEU A 474 4.75 -27.03 -8.63
C LEU A 474 4.92 -28.55 -8.39
N PHE A 475 4.50 -29.40 -9.34
CA PHE A 475 4.70 -30.85 -9.21
C PHE A 475 6.18 -31.22 -9.12
N CYS A 476 7.02 -30.63 -9.98
CA CYS A 476 8.47 -30.84 -9.92
C CYS A 476 9.06 -30.36 -8.58
N ALA A 477 8.60 -29.23 -8.05
CA ALA A 477 9.05 -28.69 -6.78
C ALA A 477 8.69 -29.60 -5.60
N LEU A 478 7.44 -30.11 -5.56
CA LEU A 478 6.98 -31.05 -4.54
C LEU A 478 7.77 -32.36 -4.57
N ILE A 479 8.06 -32.89 -5.77
CA ILE A 479 8.90 -34.08 -5.93
C ILE A 479 10.32 -33.78 -5.44
N ALA A 480 10.93 -32.68 -5.87
CA ALA A 480 12.29 -32.33 -5.45
C ALA A 480 12.40 -32.15 -3.93
N TRP A 481 11.43 -31.47 -3.31
CA TRP A 481 11.35 -31.26 -1.87
C TRP A 481 11.25 -32.60 -1.11
N THR A 482 10.28 -33.43 -1.45
CA THR A 482 10.01 -34.69 -0.74
C THR A 482 11.07 -35.76 -1.00
N VAL A 483 11.61 -35.87 -2.22
CA VAL A 483 12.67 -36.83 -2.57
C VAL A 483 13.98 -36.44 -1.90
N THR A 484 14.32 -35.15 -1.85
CA THR A 484 15.54 -34.70 -1.14
C THR A 484 15.43 -35.01 0.34
N CYS A 485 14.27 -34.76 0.96
CA CYS A 485 14.00 -35.12 2.35
C CYS A 485 14.12 -36.64 2.57
N ALA A 486 13.45 -37.45 1.75
CA ALA A 486 13.50 -38.91 1.85
C ALA A 486 14.93 -39.45 1.69
N LYS A 487 15.75 -38.86 0.81
CA LYS A 487 17.12 -39.29 0.58
C LYS A 487 18.06 -38.92 1.74
N GLU A 488 17.84 -37.77 2.36
CA GLU A 488 18.68 -37.28 3.46
C GLU A 488 18.34 -37.94 4.81
N PHE A 489 17.09 -38.34 4.99
CA PHE A 489 16.58 -38.88 6.26
C PHE A 489 15.98 -40.29 6.14
N ASP A 490 16.59 -41.16 5.33
CA ASP A 490 16.25 -42.59 5.22
C ASP A 490 14.75 -42.89 5.00
N GLY A 491 14.07 -42.05 4.22
CA GLY A 491 12.66 -42.18 3.89
C GLY A 491 11.68 -41.55 4.89
N VAL A 492 12.16 -40.93 5.97
CA VAL A 492 11.31 -40.36 7.03
C VAL A 492 10.89 -38.92 6.69
N LEU A 493 9.60 -38.74 6.37
CA LEU A 493 8.99 -37.44 6.07
C LEU A 493 8.28 -36.84 7.30
N SER A 494 9.05 -36.36 8.27
CA SER A 494 8.53 -35.61 9.43
C SER A 494 8.47 -34.10 9.15
N VAL A 495 7.74 -33.35 9.98
CA VAL A 495 7.70 -31.87 9.91
C VAL A 495 9.10 -31.28 10.00
N ASP A 496 9.92 -31.76 10.94
CA ASP A 496 11.29 -31.27 11.14
C ASP A 496 12.18 -31.56 9.93
N ASN A 497 12.12 -32.78 9.39
CA ASN A 497 12.93 -33.20 8.25
C ASN A 497 12.56 -32.42 6.99
N LEU A 498 11.26 -32.24 6.74
CA LEU A 498 10.75 -31.45 5.62
C LEU A 498 11.09 -29.95 5.77
N GLY A 499 11.21 -29.48 7.02
CA GLY A 499 11.59 -28.14 7.43
C GLY A 499 13.07 -27.81 7.33
N SER A 500 13.92 -28.80 7.08
CA SER A 500 15.37 -28.60 6.99
C SER A 500 15.76 -27.86 5.70
N ASN A 501 16.93 -27.21 5.74
CA ASN A 501 17.38 -26.30 4.69
C ASN A 501 17.53 -26.98 3.32
N ASN A 502 18.04 -28.21 3.25
CA ASN A 502 18.34 -28.90 2.01
C ASN A 502 17.08 -29.29 1.20
N PRO A 503 16.06 -29.95 1.79
CA PRO A 503 14.78 -30.15 1.14
C PRO A 503 14.14 -28.84 0.69
N MET A 504 14.10 -27.84 1.58
CA MET A 504 13.50 -26.54 1.28
C MET A 504 14.23 -25.87 0.09
N LEU A 505 15.56 -25.89 0.07
CA LEU A 505 16.37 -25.39 -1.04
C LEU A 505 16.02 -26.08 -2.35
N ALA A 506 15.98 -27.42 -2.37
CA ALA A 506 15.68 -28.18 -3.57
C ALA A 506 14.29 -27.85 -4.13
N GLY A 507 13.26 -27.86 -3.28
CA GLY A 507 11.89 -27.54 -3.67
C GLY A 507 11.76 -26.11 -4.21
N ASN A 508 12.31 -25.13 -3.49
CA ASN A 508 12.27 -23.73 -3.89
C ASN A 508 12.97 -23.51 -5.24
N VAL A 509 14.23 -23.95 -5.38
CA VAL A 509 15.01 -23.76 -6.61
C VAL A 509 14.30 -24.39 -7.81
N VAL A 510 13.76 -25.61 -7.67
CA VAL A 510 13.02 -26.26 -8.74
C VAL A 510 11.72 -25.52 -9.06
N ALA A 511 11.01 -25.00 -8.06
CA ALA A 511 9.81 -24.20 -8.28
C ALA A 511 10.10 -22.97 -9.16
N LEU A 512 11.10 -22.16 -8.82
CA LEU A 512 11.38 -20.93 -9.57
C LEU A 512 12.02 -21.18 -10.94
N LEU A 513 12.91 -22.17 -11.05
CA LEU A 513 13.71 -22.36 -12.27
C LEU A 513 13.07 -23.27 -13.31
N SER A 514 12.21 -24.23 -12.92
CA SER A 514 11.58 -25.13 -13.90
C SER A 514 10.74 -24.41 -14.98
N PRO A 515 10.04 -23.28 -14.69
CA PRO A 515 9.37 -22.51 -15.74
C PRO A 515 10.31 -21.88 -16.78
N LEU A 516 11.61 -21.70 -16.49
CA LEU A 516 12.58 -21.25 -17.50
C LEU A 516 12.74 -22.28 -18.63
N ILE A 517 12.44 -23.55 -18.36
CA ILE A 517 12.44 -24.63 -19.35
C ILE A 517 11.04 -24.75 -19.96
N PHE A 518 10.01 -24.85 -19.12
CA PHE A 518 8.64 -25.10 -19.56
C PHE A 518 8.06 -23.97 -20.42
N VAL A 519 8.33 -22.70 -20.08
CA VAL A 519 7.76 -21.58 -20.83
C VAL A 519 8.27 -21.55 -22.27
N PRO A 520 9.59 -21.57 -22.57
CA PRO A 520 10.07 -21.68 -23.94
C PRO A 520 9.59 -22.96 -24.64
N LEU A 521 9.63 -24.11 -23.95
CA LEU A 521 9.19 -25.39 -24.51
C LEU A 521 7.73 -25.32 -25.00
N PHE A 522 6.82 -24.83 -24.16
CA PHE A 522 5.41 -24.71 -24.52
C PHE A 522 5.13 -23.57 -25.49
N THR A 523 5.87 -22.46 -25.39
CA THR A 523 5.69 -21.32 -26.30
C THR A 523 6.12 -21.67 -27.72
N PHE A 524 7.28 -22.29 -27.89
CA PHE A 524 7.78 -22.65 -29.22
C PHE A 524 7.24 -23.98 -29.73
N GLY A 525 6.93 -24.93 -28.82
CA GLY A 525 6.38 -26.23 -29.18
C GLY A 525 4.91 -26.20 -29.61
N PHE A 526 4.11 -25.28 -29.06
CA PHE A 526 2.67 -25.17 -29.37
C PHE A 526 2.30 -23.86 -30.11
N GLY A 527 3.30 -23.12 -30.58
CA GLY A 527 3.13 -21.90 -31.38
C GLY A 527 3.21 -20.62 -30.55
N SER A 528 4.04 -19.67 -30.98
CA SER A 528 4.19 -18.38 -30.32
C SER A 528 3.02 -17.45 -30.61
N ASP A 529 2.57 -16.70 -29.61
CA ASP A 529 1.56 -15.67 -29.77
C ASP A 529 2.15 -14.36 -30.36
N SER A 530 1.31 -13.42 -30.79
CA SER A 530 1.69 -12.06 -31.17
C SER A 530 0.77 -11.03 -30.51
N TYR A 531 0.80 -11.01 -29.18
CA TYR A 531 -0.15 -10.23 -28.38
C TYR A 531 0.07 -8.70 -28.50
N ASP A 532 -1.02 -7.99 -28.79
CA ASP A 532 -1.07 -6.54 -29.08
C ASP A 532 -1.45 -5.65 -27.89
N TRP A 533 -1.78 -6.24 -26.73
CA TRP A 533 -2.19 -5.57 -25.49
C TRP A 533 -3.56 -4.90 -25.52
N ALA A 534 -4.33 -5.03 -26.60
CA ALA A 534 -5.60 -4.33 -26.76
C ALA A 534 -6.65 -4.81 -25.75
N SER A 535 -6.75 -6.13 -25.50
CA SER A 535 -7.76 -6.66 -24.57
C SER A 535 -7.50 -6.28 -23.11
N MET A 536 -6.24 -6.07 -22.71
CA MET A 536 -5.90 -5.55 -21.38
C MET A 536 -6.29 -4.08 -21.20
N ALA A 537 -6.07 -3.26 -22.24
CA ALA A 537 -6.47 -1.86 -22.23
C ALA A 537 -8.00 -1.70 -22.21
N ALA A 538 -8.73 -2.68 -22.76
CA ALA A 538 -10.18 -2.71 -22.80
C ALA A 538 -10.87 -3.15 -21.49
N ILE A 539 -10.11 -3.47 -20.43
CA ILE A 539 -10.69 -3.74 -19.10
C ILE A 539 -11.48 -2.49 -18.65
N LYS A 540 -12.73 -2.71 -18.22
CA LYS A 540 -13.66 -1.64 -17.85
C LYS A 540 -13.53 -1.33 -16.36
N GLN A 541 -13.62 -0.05 -16.01
CA GLN A 541 -13.78 0.36 -14.62
C GLN A 541 -15.15 -0.13 -14.10
N ALA A 542 -15.19 -0.48 -12.82
CA ALA A 542 -16.42 -0.90 -12.17
C ALA A 542 -17.20 0.33 -11.71
N ASP A 543 -17.83 1.03 -12.66
CA ASP A 543 -18.71 2.15 -12.36
C ASP A 543 -20.17 1.70 -12.16
N ASP A 544 -20.78 2.27 -11.13
CA ASP A 544 -22.20 2.19 -10.78
C ASP A 544 -23.06 2.78 -11.92
N THR A 545 -23.32 2.00 -12.96
CA THR A 545 -24.37 2.29 -13.96
C THR A 545 -25.80 2.15 -13.40
N SER A 546 -25.93 1.93 -12.09
CA SER A 546 -27.18 1.62 -11.39
C SER A 546 -27.72 2.74 -10.51
N ASP A 547 -27.47 4.01 -10.84
CA ASP A 547 -28.37 5.12 -10.50
C ASP A 547 -29.22 5.51 -11.72
N SER A 548 -29.64 4.51 -12.50
CA SER A 548 -30.64 4.65 -13.58
C SER A 548 -32.07 4.58 -13.01
N ASN A 549 -32.34 5.39 -11.98
CA ASN A 549 -33.70 5.77 -11.60
C ASN A 549 -33.71 7.24 -11.16
N GLY A 550 -33.86 8.12 -12.16
CA GLY A 550 -34.31 9.50 -11.98
C GLY A 550 -33.27 10.46 -11.43
N ASP A 551 -32.25 10.79 -12.24
CA ASP A 551 -31.67 12.13 -12.39
C ASP A 551 -30.51 12.03 -13.39
N SER A 552 -30.88 12.02 -14.67
CA SER A 552 -29.91 12.13 -15.75
C SER A 552 -29.51 13.59 -15.91
N GLU A 553 -28.48 14.04 -15.17
CA GLU A 553 -27.65 15.17 -15.60
C GLU A 553 -26.31 15.20 -14.84
N ILE A 554 -25.22 15.14 -15.60
CA ILE A 554 -23.82 15.30 -15.17
C ILE A 554 -23.20 14.06 -14.49
N ALA A 555 -23.25 12.92 -15.17
CA ALA A 555 -22.11 12.00 -15.15
C ALA A 555 -21.06 12.59 -16.11
N VAL A 556 -20.13 13.39 -15.59
CA VAL A 556 -18.92 13.72 -16.35
C VAL A 556 -18.29 12.39 -16.71
N VAL A 557 -18.31 12.06 -18.00
CA VAL A 557 -17.55 10.96 -18.58
C VAL A 557 -16.08 11.34 -18.45
N THR A 558 -15.51 11.18 -17.25
CA THR A 558 -14.06 11.05 -17.07
C THR A 558 -13.69 9.62 -17.44
N SER A 559 -13.87 9.28 -18.72
CA SER A 559 -13.20 8.12 -19.28
C SER A 559 -11.70 8.43 -19.32
N PHE A 560 -10.98 8.10 -18.25
CA PHE A 560 -9.52 7.96 -18.28
C PHE A 560 -9.10 6.72 -19.09
N ALA A 561 -9.84 6.38 -20.16
CA ALA A 561 -9.63 5.19 -20.97
C ALA A 561 -8.28 5.23 -21.71
N VAL A 562 -7.66 6.40 -21.80
CA VAL A 562 -6.28 6.58 -22.23
C VAL A 562 -5.64 7.53 -21.23
N ALA A 563 -4.59 7.10 -20.53
CA ALA A 563 -3.77 8.04 -19.78
C ALA A 563 -3.35 9.16 -20.75
N PRO A 564 -3.51 10.45 -20.41
CA PRO A 564 -3.14 11.56 -21.27
C PRO A 564 -1.80 11.28 -21.97
N GLU A 565 -1.64 11.64 -23.23
CA GLU A 565 -0.43 11.31 -24.01
C GLU A 565 0.86 11.69 -23.26
N GLU A 566 0.81 12.77 -22.47
CA GLU A 566 1.84 13.21 -21.54
C GLU A 566 2.15 12.20 -20.41
N ASP A 567 1.15 11.58 -19.81
CA ASP A 567 1.29 10.55 -18.79
C ASP A 567 1.86 9.25 -19.37
N MET A 568 1.49 8.89 -20.62
CA MET A 568 2.08 7.74 -21.31
C MET A 568 3.57 7.96 -21.62
N ALA A 569 3.97 9.18 -22.02
CA ALA A 569 5.37 9.54 -22.21
C ALA A 569 6.16 9.45 -20.89
N LYS A 570 5.59 9.96 -19.79
CA LYS A 570 6.17 9.84 -18.43
C LYS A 570 6.31 8.38 -18.00
N LEU A 571 5.29 7.55 -18.21
CA LEU A 571 5.31 6.12 -17.91
C LEU A 571 6.37 5.36 -18.72
N ASN A 572 6.56 5.71 -19.99
CA ASN A 572 7.61 5.10 -20.83
C ASN A 572 9.02 5.45 -20.35
N ARG A 573 9.24 6.71 -19.95
CA ARG A 573 10.51 7.12 -19.32
C ARG A 573 10.71 6.41 -17.98
N ALA A 574 9.66 6.34 -17.16
CA ALA A 574 9.67 5.65 -15.88
C ALA A 574 10.01 4.15 -16.04
N SER A 575 9.42 3.47 -17.03
CA SER A 575 9.72 2.05 -17.34
C SER A 575 11.21 1.83 -17.64
N LYS A 576 11.85 2.74 -18.40
CA LYS A 576 13.30 2.64 -18.70
C LYS A 576 14.15 2.83 -17.43
N ILE A 577 13.83 3.84 -16.63
CA ILE A 577 14.55 4.13 -15.37
C ILE A 577 14.40 2.94 -14.41
N ALA A 578 13.18 2.42 -14.24
CA ALA A 578 12.89 1.28 -13.38
C ALA A 578 13.75 0.07 -13.76
N LYS A 579 13.79 -0.30 -15.05
CA LYS A 579 14.57 -1.44 -15.55
C LYS A 579 16.07 -1.27 -15.28
N THR A 580 16.65 -0.12 -15.65
CA THR A 580 18.08 0.13 -15.45
C THR A 580 18.45 0.09 -13.97
N MET A 581 17.71 0.82 -13.13
CA MET A 581 17.98 0.89 -11.70
C MET A 581 17.79 -0.47 -11.02
N THR A 582 16.81 -1.26 -11.46
CA THR A 582 16.61 -2.62 -10.95
C THR A 582 17.84 -3.51 -11.20
N VAL A 583 18.40 -3.47 -12.41
CA VAL A 583 19.62 -4.22 -12.74
C VAL A 583 20.79 -3.73 -11.88
N CYS A 584 20.99 -2.41 -11.78
CA CYS A 584 22.06 -1.84 -10.97
C CYS A 584 21.96 -2.24 -9.49
N MET A 585 20.76 -2.16 -8.90
CA MET A 585 20.54 -2.50 -7.49
C MET A 585 20.66 -4.00 -7.23
N THR A 586 20.22 -4.84 -8.16
CA THR A 586 20.40 -6.30 -8.09
C THR A 586 21.90 -6.64 -8.05
N ILE A 587 22.69 -6.06 -8.94
CA ILE A 587 24.14 -6.26 -8.98
C ILE A 587 24.80 -5.73 -7.70
N ALA A 588 24.38 -4.55 -7.23
CA ALA A 588 24.95 -3.94 -6.03
C ALA A 588 24.68 -4.77 -4.76
N PHE A 589 23.41 -5.11 -4.49
CA PHE A 589 23.01 -5.77 -3.25
C PHE A 589 23.29 -7.26 -3.23
N LEU A 590 23.22 -7.97 -4.36
CA LEU A 590 23.38 -9.43 -4.38
C LEU A 590 24.79 -9.88 -4.75
N ILE A 591 25.55 -9.05 -5.47
CA ILE A 591 26.88 -9.42 -5.98
C ILE A 591 27.96 -8.54 -5.37
N LEU A 592 27.99 -7.25 -5.71
CA LEU A 592 29.14 -6.38 -5.42
C LEU A 592 29.39 -6.18 -3.93
N TRP A 593 28.34 -6.08 -3.11
CA TRP A 593 28.50 -5.90 -1.67
C TRP A 593 28.84 -7.22 -0.95
N PRO A 594 28.00 -8.27 -0.98
CA PRO A 594 28.23 -9.42 -0.11
C PRO A 594 29.24 -10.43 -0.68
N MET A 595 29.36 -10.60 -2.00
CA MET A 595 30.16 -11.70 -2.58
C MET A 595 31.66 -11.53 -2.37
N PRO A 596 32.27 -10.33 -2.43
CA PRO A 596 33.67 -10.16 -2.06
C PRO A 596 33.95 -10.53 -0.60
N MET A 597 33.05 -10.18 0.32
CA MET A 597 33.16 -10.50 1.74
C MET A 597 33.00 -12.01 1.99
N TYR A 598 32.07 -12.64 1.24
CA TYR A 598 31.87 -14.09 1.26
C TYR A 598 33.08 -14.83 0.69
N GLY A 599 33.61 -14.40 -0.46
CA GLY A 599 34.70 -15.06 -1.17
C GLY A 599 36.05 -14.96 -0.46
N THR A 600 36.34 -13.82 0.17
CA THR A 600 37.58 -13.63 0.95
C THR A 600 37.53 -14.28 2.33
N SER A 601 36.39 -14.84 2.74
CA SER A 601 36.17 -15.37 4.10
C SER A 601 36.46 -14.34 5.20
N TYR A 602 36.14 -13.06 4.94
CA TYR A 602 36.47 -11.98 5.85
C TYR A 602 35.67 -12.08 7.15
N VAL A 603 36.38 -12.12 8.29
CA VAL A 603 35.82 -11.95 9.64
C VAL A 603 35.97 -10.48 10.01
N PHE A 604 34.87 -9.85 10.41
CA PHE A 604 34.82 -8.40 10.63
C PHE A 604 35.76 -8.02 11.76
N SER A 605 36.53 -6.96 11.57
CA SER A 605 37.25 -6.33 12.67
C SER A 605 36.28 -5.50 13.52
N LYS A 606 36.66 -5.20 14.77
CA LYS A 606 35.87 -4.34 15.65
C LYS A 606 35.53 -2.97 15.01
N PRO A 607 36.49 -2.23 14.39
CA PRO A 607 36.15 -0.99 13.67
C PRO A 607 35.20 -1.20 12.49
N PHE A 608 35.34 -2.31 11.75
CA PHE A 608 34.45 -2.60 10.61
C PHE A 608 33.03 -2.89 11.09
N PHE A 609 32.86 -3.69 12.15
CA PHE A 609 31.55 -3.93 12.75
C PHE A 609 30.91 -2.65 13.29
N THR A 610 31.68 -1.78 13.95
CA THR A 610 31.20 -0.44 14.34
C THR A 610 30.69 0.34 13.13
N GLY A 611 31.45 0.37 12.03
CA GLY A 611 31.02 1.00 10.78
C GLY A 611 29.74 0.39 10.20
N TRP A 612 29.62 -0.94 10.22
CA TRP A 612 28.43 -1.69 9.77
C TRP A 612 27.17 -1.24 10.50
N VAL A 613 27.23 -1.15 11.83
CA VAL A 613 26.13 -0.70 12.67
C VAL A 613 25.80 0.78 12.42
N VAL A 614 26.81 1.65 12.36
CA VAL A 614 26.63 3.09 12.14
C VAL A 614 25.93 3.36 10.80
N VAL A 615 26.34 2.66 9.73
CA VAL A 615 25.67 2.77 8.42
C VAL A 615 24.22 2.33 8.51
N GLY A 616 23.92 1.25 9.24
CA GLY A 616 22.54 0.81 9.47
C GLY A 616 21.69 1.86 10.17
N ILE A 617 22.19 2.47 11.24
CA ILE A 617 21.48 3.53 11.98
C ILE A 617 21.23 4.75 11.09
N LEU A 618 22.25 5.22 10.37
CA LEU A 618 22.11 6.36 9.45
C LEU A 618 21.07 6.08 8.36
N TRP A 619 21.08 4.88 7.79
CA TRP A 619 20.11 4.48 6.78
C TRP A 619 18.69 4.46 7.34
N LEU A 620 18.49 3.99 8.58
CA LEU A 620 17.18 4.00 9.22
C LEU A 620 16.68 5.42 9.51
N PHE A 621 17.56 6.36 9.86
CA PHE A 621 17.19 7.79 9.95
C PHE A 621 16.76 8.36 8.59
N CYS A 622 17.52 8.08 7.53
CA CYS A 622 17.13 8.46 6.17
C CYS A 622 15.77 7.88 5.78
N SER A 623 15.51 6.61 6.15
CA SER A 623 14.23 5.94 5.93
C SER A 623 13.10 6.62 6.70
N SER A 624 13.35 7.00 7.96
CA SER A 624 12.38 7.72 8.80
C SER A 624 12.01 9.08 8.24
N ILE A 625 12.96 9.79 7.63
CA ILE A 625 12.67 11.05 6.92
C ILE A 625 11.86 10.75 5.65
N ALA A 626 12.29 9.77 4.85
CA ALA A 626 11.74 9.48 3.54
C ALA A 626 10.32 8.91 3.55
N VAL A 627 9.96 8.07 4.54
CA VAL A 627 8.63 7.45 4.64
C VAL A 627 7.83 7.88 5.86
N GLY A 628 8.44 8.60 6.80
CA GLY A 628 7.79 9.18 7.97
C GLY A 628 7.49 10.68 7.81
N LEU A 629 8.44 11.50 7.36
CA LEU A 629 8.23 12.96 7.28
C LEU A 629 7.78 13.45 5.91
N PHE A 630 8.36 12.88 4.84
CA PHE A 630 8.03 13.29 3.47
C PHE A 630 6.54 13.15 3.10
N PRO A 631 5.80 12.09 3.49
CA PRO A 631 4.37 12.00 3.19
C PRO A 631 3.55 13.12 3.82
N LEU A 632 3.89 13.53 5.06
CA LEU A 632 3.22 14.66 5.74
C LEU A 632 3.47 15.97 5.00
N TRP A 633 4.72 16.18 4.57
CA TRP A 633 5.09 17.36 3.80
C TRP A 633 4.38 17.39 2.44
N GLU A 634 4.32 16.27 1.72
CA GLU A 634 3.63 16.16 0.42
C GLU A 634 2.10 16.32 0.53
N GLY A 635 1.52 15.86 1.65
CA GLY A 635 0.08 15.93 1.96
C GLY A 635 -0.38 17.21 2.66
N ARG A 636 0.52 18.14 3.01
CA ARG A 636 0.22 19.31 3.87
C ARG A 636 -0.96 20.16 3.41
N GLN A 637 -1.12 20.38 2.11
CA GLN A 637 -2.23 21.17 1.58
C GLN A 637 -3.58 20.47 1.76
N SER A 638 -3.61 19.13 1.61
CA SER A 638 -4.80 18.33 1.87
C SER A 638 -5.13 18.27 3.35
N LEU A 639 -4.13 18.15 4.22
CA LEU A 639 -4.31 18.25 5.68
C LEU A 639 -4.90 19.60 6.08
N VAL A 640 -4.38 20.68 5.50
CA VAL A 640 -4.86 22.05 5.69
C VAL A 640 -6.33 22.20 5.26
N ARG A 641 -6.78 21.56 4.17
CA ARG A 641 -8.20 21.59 3.73
C ARG A 641 -9.16 20.97 4.75
N VAL A 642 -8.75 19.92 5.45
CA VAL A 642 -9.60 19.26 6.47
C VAL A 642 -9.94 20.22 7.62
N PHE A 643 -9.03 21.15 7.95
CA PHE A 643 -9.20 22.10 9.05
C PHE A 643 -9.82 23.44 8.62
N LYS A 644 -10.19 23.63 7.34
CA LYS A 644 -10.51 24.96 6.79
C LYS A 644 -11.87 25.01 6.07
N VAL A 645 -12.53 26.16 6.17
CA VAL A 645 -13.92 26.34 5.74
C VAL A 645 -14.04 26.54 4.23
N THR A 646 -14.97 25.81 3.63
CA THR A 646 -15.54 26.14 2.31
C THR A 646 -16.97 26.62 2.51
N ILE A 647 -17.27 27.86 2.12
CA ILE A 647 -18.62 28.42 2.20
C ILE A 647 -19.31 28.11 0.86
N ASN A 648 -20.29 27.20 0.91
CA ASN A 648 -21.12 26.85 -0.23
C ASN A 648 -22.44 27.62 -0.15
N LEU A 649 -22.79 28.34 -1.21
CA LEU A 649 -23.99 29.16 -1.24
C LEU A 649 -24.56 29.24 -2.66
N ALA A 650 -25.88 29.23 -2.79
CA ALA A 650 -26.55 29.47 -4.06
C ALA A 650 -27.68 30.50 -3.88
N TYR A 651 -27.91 31.30 -4.91
CA TYR A 651 -29.05 32.21 -4.98
C TYR A 651 -29.68 32.09 -6.36
N SER A 652 -31.01 32.05 -6.39
CA SER A 652 -31.80 31.90 -7.61
C SER A 652 -32.82 33.02 -7.69
N ALA A 653 -32.97 33.60 -8.88
CA ALA A 653 -33.97 34.63 -9.14
C ALA A 653 -34.71 34.35 -10.46
N PRO A 654 -36.02 34.64 -10.53
CA PRO A 654 -36.75 34.56 -11.79
C PRO A 654 -36.20 35.59 -12.78
N ILE A 655 -35.94 35.15 -14.01
CA ILE A 655 -35.45 36.03 -15.08
C ILE A 655 -36.56 36.98 -15.53
N ASN A 656 -37.81 36.51 -15.59
CA ASN A 656 -38.97 37.29 -16.04
C ASN A 656 -40.06 37.33 -14.96
N PRO A 657 -39.86 38.05 -13.84
CA PRO A 657 -40.92 38.22 -12.83
C PRO A 657 -42.09 39.04 -13.40
N SER A 658 -43.27 38.89 -12.80
CA SER A 658 -44.47 39.63 -13.21
C SER A 658 -44.22 41.15 -13.26
N GLY A 659 -44.42 41.76 -14.42
CA GLY A 659 -44.17 43.19 -14.65
C GLY A 659 -42.79 43.54 -15.23
N ALA A 660 -41.91 42.56 -15.47
CA ALA A 660 -40.63 42.81 -16.13
C ALA A 660 -40.80 43.14 -17.63
N SER A 661 -40.08 44.17 -18.10
CA SER A 661 -40.03 44.55 -19.52
C SER A 661 -38.62 45.06 -19.92
N PRO A 662 -38.04 44.58 -21.03
CA PRO A 662 -38.53 43.52 -21.91
C PRO A 662 -38.50 42.13 -21.26
N ILE A 663 -39.32 41.21 -21.80
CA ILE A 663 -39.28 39.78 -21.49
C ILE A 663 -38.06 39.18 -22.20
N LEU A 664 -37.19 38.49 -21.46
CA LEU A 664 -35.97 37.90 -22.00
C LEU A 664 -36.22 36.46 -22.45
N SER A 665 -35.80 36.13 -23.67
CA SER A 665 -35.73 34.76 -24.18
C SER A 665 -34.48 34.03 -23.68
N GLU A 666 -34.50 32.69 -23.72
CA GLU A 666 -33.35 31.85 -23.34
C GLU A 666 -32.09 32.20 -24.14
N ALA A 667 -32.24 32.44 -25.45
CA ALA A 667 -31.12 32.84 -26.32
C ALA A 667 -30.51 34.19 -25.90
N GLN A 668 -31.33 35.17 -25.51
CA GLN A 668 -30.85 36.46 -25.02
C GLN A 668 -30.14 36.33 -23.67
N VAL A 669 -30.66 35.48 -22.78
CA VAL A 669 -29.98 35.18 -21.51
C VAL A 669 -28.63 34.52 -21.75
N TRP A 670 -28.57 33.55 -22.66
CA TRP A 670 -27.34 32.85 -22.99
C TRP A 670 -26.29 33.77 -23.62
N ASN A 671 -26.68 34.61 -24.59
CA ASN A 671 -25.79 35.63 -25.15
C ASN A 671 -25.31 36.62 -24.08
N GLY A 672 -26.17 36.96 -23.13
CA GLY A 672 -25.83 37.80 -21.98
C GLY A 672 -24.77 37.15 -21.08
N LEU A 673 -24.87 35.84 -20.83
CA LEU A 673 -23.87 35.09 -20.07
C LEU A 673 -22.53 35.02 -20.81
N LYS A 674 -22.52 34.74 -22.13
CA LYS A 674 -21.30 34.77 -22.96
C LYS A 674 -20.63 36.14 -22.92
N ARG A 675 -21.42 37.22 -22.95
CA ARG A 675 -20.91 38.59 -22.81
C ARG A 675 -20.31 38.81 -21.42
N LYS A 676 -20.97 38.34 -20.35
CA LYS A 676 -20.42 38.40 -18.98
C LYS A 676 -19.11 37.64 -18.83
N VAL A 677 -18.91 36.53 -19.55
CA VAL A 677 -17.63 35.80 -19.58
C VAL A 677 -16.50 36.67 -20.13
N ARG A 678 -16.79 37.47 -21.16
CA ARG A 678 -15.78 38.27 -21.86
C ARG A 678 -15.63 39.69 -21.32
N LYS A 679 -16.69 40.23 -20.69
CA LYS A 679 -16.78 41.62 -20.19
C LYS A 679 -17.40 41.67 -18.80
N ALA A 680 -16.78 41.01 -17.82
CA ALA A 680 -17.36 40.85 -16.48
C ALA A 680 -17.64 42.17 -15.74
N HIS A 681 -16.84 43.22 -16.00
CA HIS A 681 -17.00 44.56 -15.41
C HIS A 681 -18.33 45.24 -15.75
N GLU A 682 -18.98 44.85 -16.86
CA GLU A 682 -20.28 45.39 -17.25
C GLU A 682 -21.47 44.81 -16.45
N PHE A 683 -21.25 43.69 -15.74
CA PHE A 683 -22.29 42.93 -15.05
C PHE A 683 -22.15 42.91 -13.53
N VAL A 684 -20.92 43.02 -13.03
CA VAL A 684 -20.59 42.84 -11.61
C VAL A 684 -19.79 44.04 -11.14
N ALA A 685 -20.42 44.95 -10.40
CA ALA A 685 -19.85 46.24 -10.01
C ALA A 685 -18.47 46.15 -9.28
N PRO A 686 -18.19 45.13 -8.45
CA PRO A 686 -16.85 44.95 -7.88
C PRO A 686 -15.71 44.63 -8.88
N ILE A 687 -16.01 44.35 -10.14
CA ILE A 687 -15.01 44.04 -11.17
C ILE A 687 -14.68 45.32 -11.93
N LEU A 688 -13.43 45.73 -11.88
CA LEU A 688 -12.93 46.94 -12.55
C LEU A 688 -12.50 46.67 -13.99
N GLU A 689 -11.90 45.51 -14.24
CA GLU A 689 -11.35 45.15 -15.56
C GLU A 689 -11.49 43.65 -15.84
N CYS A 690 -11.64 43.29 -17.11
CA CYS A 690 -11.72 41.90 -17.57
C CYS A 690 -10.98 41.77 -18.91
N GLU A 691 -9.90 41.00 -18.93
CA GLU A 691 -9.07 40.73 -20.11
C GLU A 691 -9.16 39.24 -20.47
N VAL A 692 -9.46 38.92 -21.73
CA VAL A 692 -9.46 37.53 -22.21
C VAL A 692 -8.06 37.16 -22.70
N LEU A 693 -7.47 36.11 -22.14
CA LEU A 693 -6.11 35.66 -22.45
C LEU A 693 -6.10 34.58 -23.55
N SER A 694 -7.08 33.68 -23.57
CA SER A 694 -7.23 32.66 -24.61
C SER A 694 -8.66 32.11 -24.68
N GLU A 695 -9.08 31.69 -25.87
CA GLU A 695 -10.34 30.96 -26.11
C GLU A 695 -10.04 29.68 -26.91
N GLU A 696 -10.62 28.56 -26.50
CA GLU A 696 -10.49 27.24 -27.14
C GLU A 696 -11.88 26.61 -27.27
N ASP A 697 -12.33 26.30 -28.49
CA ASP A 697 -13.56 25.52 -28.71
C ASP A 697 -13.28 24.02 -28.60
N LYS A 698 -14.09 23.30 -27.82
CA LYS A 698 -14.02 21.85 -27.64
C LYS A 698 -15.37 21.20 -27.98
N GLU A 699 -15.38 19.90 -28.22
CA GLU A 699 -16.62 19.14 -28.52
C GLU A 699 -17.73 19.28 -27.45
N VAL A 700 -17.37 19.62 -26.21
CA VAL A 700 -18.30 19.70 -25.06
C VAL A 700 -18.55 21.14 -24.59
N GLY A 701 -18.04 22.17 -25.30
CA GLY A 701 -18.21 23.58 -24.95
C GLY A 701 -16.97 24.45 -25.20
N THR A 702 -17.09 25.76 -24.97
CA THR A 702 -16.00 26.73 -25.17
C THR A 702 -15.27 26.96 -23.85
N LYS A 703 -13.93 26.87 -23.87
CA LYS A 703 -13.06 27.19 -22.72
C LYS A 703 -12.47 28.59 -22.93
N VAL A 704 -12.76 29.50 -22.00
CA VAL A 704 -12.23 30.87 -21.98
C VAL A 704 -11.31 31.04 -20.79
N THR A 705 -10.05 31.43 -21.01
CA THR A 705 -9.14 31.83 -19.93
C THR A 705 -9.11 33.34 -19.89
N ARG A 706 -9.42 33.93 -18.73
CA ARG A 706 -9.50 35.39 -18.55
C ARG A 706 -8.77 35.84 -17.29
N GLN A 707 -8.42 37.11 -17.25
CA GLN A 707 -7.89 37.79 -16.08
C GLN A 707 -8.88 38.89 -15.66
N VAL A 708 -9.22 38.91 -14.37
CA VAL A 708 -10.22 39.82 -13.80
C VAL A 708 -9.57 40.63 -12.68
N THR A 709 -9.69 41.95 -12.75
CA THR A 709 -9.21 42.86 -11.71
C THR A 709 -10.40 43.32 -10.87
N PHE A 710 -10.33 43.07 -9.57
CA PHE A 710 -11.35 43.43 -8.60
C PHE A 710 -10.98 44.69 -7.82
N ASP A 711 -12.00 45.41 -7.39
CA ASP A 711 -11.86 46.47 -6.42
C ASP A 711 -11.30 45.92 -5.09
N LYS A 712 -10.31 46.64 -4.54
CA LYS A 712 -9.55 46.22 -3.37
C LYS A 712 -10.39 46.20 -2.10
N GLU A 713 -11.33 47.14 -1.94
CA GLU A 713 -12.22 47.21 -0.79
C GLU A 713 -13.32 46.13 -0.87
N ALA A 714 -13.83 45.85 -2.07
CA ALA A 714 -14.87 44.84 -2.27
C ALA A 714 -14.35 43.41 -2.03
N ARG A 715 -13.12 43.10 -2.45
CA ARG A 715 -12.56 41.74 -2.37
C ARG A 715 -11.97 41.40 -1.01
N GLY A 716 -11.42 42.38 -0.28
CA GLY A 716 -10.83 42.16 1.05
C GLY A 716 -9.56 41.31 1.06
N SER A 717 -8.88 41.14 -0.09
CA SER A 717 -7.60 40.44 -0.22
C SER A 717 -6.54 41.31 -0.87
N ASN A 718 -5.26 41.02 -0.61
CA ASN A 718 -4.12 41.67 -1.30
C ASN A 718 -4.03 41.28 -2.77
N ASP A 719 -4.66 40.18 -3.17
CA ASP A 719 -4.66 39.68 -4.55
C ASP A 719 -5.88 40.26 -5.29
N THR A 720 -5.70 41.39 -5.96
CA THR A 720 -6.77 42.10 -6.68
C THR A 720 -6.95 41.57 -8.10
N VAL A 721 -5.95 40.88 -8.66
CA VAL A 721 -5.96 40.33 -10.02
C VAL A 721 -6.10 38.83 -9.94
N VAL A 722 -7.12 38.25 -10.59
CA VAL A 722 -7.30 36.80 -10.63
C VAL A 722 -7.51 36.26 -12.02
N LYS A 723 -6.77 35.19 -12.31
CA LYS A 723 -6.86 34.42 -13.55
C LYS A 723 -7.92 33.33 -13.39
N GLU A 724 -8.99 33.42 -14.17
CA GLU A 724 -10.09 32.46 -14.17
C GLU A 724 -10.06 31.59 -15.42
N VAL A 725 -10.37 30.31 -15.25
CA VAL A 725 -10.68 29.41 -16.36
C VAL A 725 -12.19 29.20 -16.37
N VAL A 726 -12.83 29.53 -17.49
CA VAL A 726 -14.28 29.52 -17.64
C VAL A 726 -14.68 28.52 -18.70
N TYR A 727 -15.71 27.72 -18.43
CA TYR A 727 -16.27 26.76 -19.38
C TYR A 727 -17.72 27.12 -19.68
N GLU A 728 -18.05 27.24 -20.97
CA GLU A 728 -19.38 27.56 -21.48
C GLU A 728 -20.06 26.28 -21.99
N PHE A 729 -21.18 25.91 -21.39
CA PHE A 729 -22.04 24.80 -21.77
C PHE A 729 -23.37 25.33 -22.28
N ALA A 730 -23.43 25.60 -23.58
CA ALA A 730 -24.62 26.18 -24.18
C ALA A 730 -25.84 25.24 -24.11
N PRO A 731 -27.06 25.78 -23.93
CA PRO A 731 -27.41 27.18 -23.68
C PRO A 731 -27.57 27.55 -22.18
N THR A 732 -27.23 26.65 -21.26
CA THR A 732 -27.76 26.71 -19.89
C THR A 732 -26.72 27.00 -18.80
N ARG A 733 -25.42 26.76 -19.01
CA ARG A 733 -24.46 26.77 -17.90
C ARG A 733 -23.11 27.40 -18.23
N VAL A 734 -22.56 28.15 -17.28
CA VAL A 734 -21.18 28.67 -17.32
C VAL A 734 -20.48 28.42 -15.99
N ASP A 735 -19.31 27.77 -16.03
CA ASP A 735 -18.54 27.37 -14.85
C ASP A 735 -17.22 28.14 -14.78
N PHE A 736 -16.94 28.79 -13.65
CA PHE A 736 -15.72 29.57 -13.41
C PHE A 736 -14.85 28.85 -12.36
N TYR A 737 -13.57 28.71 -12.66
CA TYR A 737 -12.57 28.11 -11.79
C TYR A 737 -11.47 29.12 -11.47
N GLN A 738 -11.24 29.36 -10.18
CA GLN A 738 -10.18 30.25 -9.70
C GLN A 738 -8.96 29.48 -9.19
N PRO A 739 -7.76 30.09 -9.16
CA PRO A 739 -6.51 29.41 -8.77
C PRO A 739 -6.47 29.02 -7.29
N ASP A 740 -7.22 29.72 -6.46
CA ASP A 740 -7.39 29.43 -5.03
C ASP A 740 -8.28 28.21 -4.77
N GLY A 741 -8.87 27.62 -5.82
CA GLY A 741 -9.78 26.49 -5.73
C GLY A 741 -11.25 26.88 -5.60
N SER A 742 -11.57 28.18 -5.54
CA SER A 742 -12.95 28.67 -5.53
C SER A 742 -13.63 28.39 -6.86
N LYS A 743 -14.92 28.06 -6.82
CA LYS A 743 -15.74 27.78 -8.01
C LYS A 743 -17.00 28.60 -8.04
N ILE A 744 -17.44 28.95 -9.23
CA ILE A 744 -18.69 29.70 -9.45
C ILE A 744 -19.43 29.04 -10.61
N PHE A 745 -20.72 28.81 -10.46
CA PHE A 745 -21.57 28.19 -11.47
C PHE A 745 -22.74 29.12 -11.76
N ASN A 746 -22.89 29.55 -13.01
CA ASN A 746 -24.05 30.30 -13.45
C ASN A 746 -24.94 29.37 -14.28
N ILE A 747 -26.15 29.11 -13.80
CA ILE A 747 -27.08 28.12 -14.36
C ILE A 747 -28.39 28.82 -14.71
N VAL A 748 -28.85 28.62 -15.94
CA VAL A 748 -30.20 28.95 -16.40
C VAL A 748 -31.02 27.67 -16.34
N SER A 749 -32.12 27.70 -15.61
CA SER A 749 -33.05 26.58 -15.49
C SER A 749 -34.49 27.03 -15.75
N VAL A 750 -35.40 26.07 -15.87
CA VAL A 750 -36.84 26.30 -16.07
C VAL A 750 -37.59 25.74 -14.87
N ASP A 751 -38.50 26.51 -14.30
CA ASP A 751 -39.36 26.04 -13.19
C ASP A 751 -40.55 25.20 -13.69
N GLN A 752 -41.35 24.66 -12.76
CA GLN A 752 -42.54 23.85 -13.08
C GLN A 752 -43.57 24.60 -13.94
N GLY A 753 -43.57 25.94 -13.89
CA GLY A 753 -44.46 26.82 -14.66
C GLY A 753 -43.90 27.24 -16.01
N GLY A 754 -42.71 26.77 -16.41
CA GLY A 754 -42.05 27.16 -17.66
C GLY A 754 -41.28 28.49 -17.58
N ASN A 755 -41.11 29.07 -16.38
CA ASN A 755 -40.39 30.34 -16.22
C ASN A 755 -38.88 30.10 -16.12
N LEU A 756 -38.11 30.95 -16.80
CA LEU A 756 -36.65 30.93 -16.72
C LEU A 756 -36.17 31.45 -15.36
N ILE A 757 -35.25 30.72 -14.74
CA ILE A 757 -34.59 31.02 -13.47
C ILE A 757 -33.08 31.14 -13.70
N LEU A 758 -32.45 32.19 -13.16
CA LEU A 758 -31.00 32.29 -13.12
C LEU A 758 -30.52 31.96 -11.71
N THR A 759 -29.62 30.99 -11.60
CA THR A 759 -29.02 30.53 -10.34
C THR A 759 -27.52 30.68 -10.39
N PHE A 760 -26.95 31.41 -9.44
CA PHE A 760 -25.50 31.37 -9.20
C PHE A 760 -25.21 30.54 -7.97
N ALA A 761 -24.34 29.55 -8.11
CA ALA A 761 -23.79 28.76 -7.01
C ALA A 761 -22.30 29.07 -6.84
N PHE A 762 -21.86 29.20 -5.60
CA PHE A 762 -20.52 29.60 -5.21
C PHE A 762 -19.93 28.59 -4.23
N GLU A 763 -18.68 28.22 -4.45
CA GLU A 763 -17.83 27.47 -3.53
C GLU A 763 -16.63 28.37 -3.19
N TRP A 764 -16.70 29.14 -2.09
CA TRP A 764 -15.60 30.03 -1.67
C TRP A 764 -14.73 29.38 -0.60
N TRP A 765 -13.42 29.32 -0.87
CA TRP A 765 -12.47 28.73 0.05
C TRP A 765 -11.85 29.78 0.99
N HIS A 766 -12.07 29.62 2.29
CA HIS A 766 -11.54 30.51 3.33
C HIS A 766 -10.53 29.78 4.21
N PRO A 767 -9.25 29.76 3.81
CA PRO A 767 -8.25 29.01 4.55
C PRO A 767 -7.87 29.64 5.89
N GLN A 768 -8.35 30.84 6.23
CA GLN A 768 -8.00 31.54 7.46
C GLN A 768 -9.08 31.36 8.54
N VAL A 769 -10.24 30.76 8.21
CA VAL A 769 -11.47 30.84 9.01
C VAL A 769 -11.83 29.45 9.53
N GLU A 770 -12.16 29.36 10.82
CA GLU A 770 -12.61 28.12 11.47
C GLU A 770 -14.09 27.82 11.22
N ALA A 771 -14.44 26.54 11.11
CA ALA A 771 -15.81 26.11 10.88
C ALA A 771 -16.72 26.47 12.07
N GLU A 772 -17.93 26.93 11.78
CA GLU A 772 -18.94 27.36 12.77
C GLU A 772 -18.54 28.55 13.66
N SER A 773 -17.37 29.14 13.42
CA SER A 773 -16.96 30.40 14.04
C SER A 773 -17.92 31.54 13.70
N GLU A 774 -17.94 32.56 14.55
CA GLU A 774 -18.75 33.75 14.29
C GLU A 774 -18.28 34.49 13.02
N GLU A 775 -16.98 34.42 12.73
CA GLU A 775 -16.40 34.92 11.47
C GLU A 775 -16.95 34.16 10.25
N ALA A 776 -17.09 32.83 10.33
CA ALA A 776 -17.69 32.03 9.25
C ALA A 776 -19.17 32.39 9.01
N LYS A 777 -19.94 32.69 10.07
CA LYS A 777 -21.34 33.14 9.93
C LYS A 777 -21.42 34.52 9.27
N GLN A 778 -20.58 35.46 9.70
CA GLN A 778 -20.51 36.80 9.11
C GLN A 778 -20.12 36.76 7.63
N LEU A 779 -19.13 35.92 7.27
CA LEU A 779 -18.75 35.71 5.88
C LEU A 779 -19.90 35.11 5.07
N ARG A 780 -20.62 34.11 5.60
CA ARG A 780 -21.78 33.52 4.92
C ARG A 780 -22.87 34.56 4.64
N GLU A 781 -23.17 35.46 5.58
CA GLU A 781 -24.13 36.54 5.37
C GLU A 781 -23.65 37.56 4.32
N LYS A 782 -22.39 37.98 4.40
CA LYS A 782 -21.76 38.87 3.41
C LYS A 782 -21.87 38.26 2.00
N TYR A 783 -21.55 36.98 1.89
CA TYR A 783 -21.56 36.24 0.64
C TYR A 783 -22.96 35.98 0.09
N PHE A 784 -23.96 35.78 0.94
CA PHE A 784 -25.35 35.72 0.50
C PHE A 784 -25.80 37.03 -0.16
N LYS A 785 -25.48 38.18 0.44
CA LYS A 785 -25.79 39.50 -0.14
C LYS A 785 -25.09 39.70 -1.49
N MET A 786 -23.83 39.27 -1.59
CA MET A 786 -23.06 39.36 -2.83
C MET A 786 -23.62 38.45 -3.93
N ALA A 787 -23.98 37.20 -3.60
CA ALA A 787 -24.60 36.26 -4.53
C ALA A 787 -25.93 36.81 -5.08
N LYS A 788 -26.78 37.35 -4.20
CA LYS A 788 -28.01 38.04 -4.59
C LYS A 788 -27.76 39.19 -5.56
N GLY A 789 -26.84 40.09 -5.20
CA GLY A 789 -26.47 41.24 -6.04
C GLY A 789 -25.91 40.83 -7.40
N ALA A 790 -25.12 39.75 -7.46
CA ALA A 790 -24.55 39.24 -8.71
C ALA A 790 -25.63 38.67 -9.65
N VAL A 791 -26.57 37.89 -9.13
CA VAL A 791 -27.67 37.30 -9.92
C VAL A 791 -28.59 38.39 -10.45
N GLU A 792 -29.11 39.24 -9.56
CA GLU A 792 -30.04 40.32 -9.92
C GLU A 792 -29.37 41.36 -10.83
N GLY A 793 -28.11 41.71 -10.55
CA GLY A 793 -27.29 42.57 -11.38
C GLY A 793 -27.08 42.02 -12.78
N THR A 794 -26.83 40.70 -12.90
CA THR A 794 -26.69 40.05 -14.21
C THR A 794 -28.00 40.12 -15.00
N ILE A 795 -29.15 39.76 -14.39
CA ILE A 795 -30.46 39.84 -15.07
C ILE A 795 -30.75 41.27 -15.54
N ASN A 796 -30.50 42.26 -14.69
CA ASN A 796 -30.75 43.66 -15.02
C ASN A 796 -29.83 44.18 -16.13
N ALA A 797 -28.56 43.80 -16.13
CA ALA A 797 -27.61 44.14 -17.18
C ALA A 797 -28.02 43.53 -18.52
N ILE A 798 -28.36 42.24 -18.55
CA ILE A 798 -28.87 41.56 -19.75
C ILE A 798 -30.11 42.30 -20.27
N ARG A 799 -31.06 42.61 -19.40
CA ARG A 799 -32.28 43.34 -19.78
C ARG A 799 -32.00 44.73 -20.35
N LYS A 800 -31.04 45.44 -19.76
CA LYS A 800 -30.60 46.75 -20.25
C LYS A 800 -30.01 46.63 -21.67
N PHE A 801 -29.11 45.67 -21.90
CA PHE A 801 -28.50 45.46 -23.20
C PHE A 801 -29.51 45.02 -24.28
N VAL A 802 -30.50 44.18 -23.94
CA VAL A 802 -31.60 43.85 -24.86
C VAL A 802 -32.41 45.09 -25.23
N LYS A 803 -32.68 45.98 -24.27
CA LYS A 803 -33.41 47.24 -24.53
C LYS A 803 -32.63 48.21 -25.42
N GLN A 804 -31.30 48.12 -25.41
CA GLN A 804 -30.40 48.96 -26.19
C GLN A 804 -29.97 48.33 -27.52
N ASP A 805 -30.40 47.09 -27.81
CA ASP A 805 -29.96 46.30 -28.97
C ASP A 805 -28.44 46.07 -29.03
N GLU A 806 -27.82 45.88 -27.86
CA GLU A 806 -26.35 45.78 -27.67
C GLU A 806 -25.86 44.36 -27.34
N LEU A 807 -26.74 43.34 -27.46
CA LEU A 807 -26.57 42.02 -26.85
C LEU A 807 -26.28 40.88 -27.84
#